data_AF-A0A0E0HSY5-F1
#
_entry.id   AF-A0A0E0HSY5-F1
#
_cell.length_a   1.000
_cell.length_b   1.000
_cell.length_c   1.000
_cell.angle_alpha   90.00
_cell.angle_beta   90.00
_cell.angle_gamma   90.00
#
_symmetry.space_group_name_H-M   'P 1'
#
loop_
_entity.id
_entity.type
_entity.pdbx_description
1 polymer ?
#
loop_
_entity_poly.entity_id
_entity_poly.type
_entity_poly.pdbx_seq_one_letter_code
_entity_poly.pdbx_strand_id
1 'polypeptide(L)'
;MASSQIVLSPGHGLLLFPLKFLFFLPLVLTGGTEDDRQALLCFMSQLSAPSRALASWSNTSMEFCSWQGITCSSQSPRRAIALDLSSQGITGSIPPCIANLTFLTVLQLSNNSFHGSIPSELGLLNQLSYLNLSTNSLEGNIPSELSSCSQLKILDLSNNNLQGSIPSAFGDLPLLQKLVLANSRLAGEIPESLGSSISLTYVDLGNNALTGRIPESLVNSSSLQVLRLMRNALSGQLPTNLFNSSSLTDICLQQNSFVGTIPPVTAMSSQVKYLDLSDNNLIGTMPSSLGNLSSLIYLRLSRNILLGSIPESLGHVATLEVISLNSNNLSGSIPPSLFNMSSLTFLAMTNNSLIGKIPSNIGYTLPNIQELYLSDVKFDGSIPASLLNASNLQTFYLANCGLTGSIPPLGSLPNLQKLDLGFNMFEADGWSFVSSLTNCSRLTRLMLDGNNIQGNLPNTIGNLSSDLQWLWLGGNNISGSIPPEIGNLKGLTKLYMDCNLLTGNIPPTIGNLHNLVDLNFTQNYLSGVIPDAIGNLLQLTNLRLDRNNFSGSIPASIGQCTQLTTLNLAYNSLNGSIPSNIFQIYSLSVVLDLSHNYLSGGMPEEVGNLVNLNKLSISNNRLSGEVPSTLGECVLLESVEMQSNFLVGSIPQSFAKLVGIKIMDISQNKLSGKIPEFLTSFSSVYYLNLSFNNFYGEIPIGGVFSNASVVSVEGNDGLCAWAPTKGIRFCSSLADRESMHKKLVLTLKIIISFVIVTITLCCVLVARSRKGMKLKPQLLPFNQHLEQITYEDIVKATKSFSSDNLIGSGSFGMVYKGNLEFRQDQVAIKIFNLNIYGAYRSFVAECEALRNVRHRNIIKIITSCSSVDSEGADFKALVFEYMKNGNLEMWLHPKKHEHSQRNALTFSQRVNIVLEVAFALDYLHNHCVPPLIHCDLKLSNILLDLDMVAYVSDFGSARFLCPKSNLDQESVTSLGCLKGTVGYIPPEYGMSKEISTKADVYSFGVILLEMITVIPSRNIPTTTVRARFTAAVGI
;
A
#
# COMPACT_ATOMS: atom_id res chain seq x y z
N MET A 1 -37.14 -43.56 40.89
CA MET A 1 -36.58 -43.58 42.26
C MET A 1 -36.64 -42.14 42.76
N ALA A 2 -37.81 -41.75 43.28
CA ALA A 2 -38.08 -41.52 44.72
C ALA A 2 -37.50 -40.17 45.19
N SER A 3 -38.23 -39.21 45.75
CA SER A 3 -39.65 -39.08 46.10
C SER A 3 -39.86 -37.63 46.58
N SER A 4 -41.00 -37.05 46.23
CA SER A 4 -41.51 -35.76 46.70
C SER A 4 -42.23 -35.88 48.06
N GLN A 5 -42.07 -34.83 48.87
CA GLN A 5 -42.96 -34.25 49.90
C GLN A 5 -43.52 -35.12 51.06
N ILE A 6 -43.64 -34.50 52.25
CA ILE A 6 -44.89 -34.24 53.03
C ILE A 6 -44.57 -34.04 54.53
N VAL A 7 -44.68 -32.80 55.06
CA VAL A 7 -45.71 -32.25 56.00
C VAL A 7 -45.51 -32.57 57.49
N LEU A 8 -45.57 -31.55 58.36
CA LEU A 8 -46.48 -31.45 59.54
C LEU A 8 -46.22 -30.16 60.36
N SER A 9 -47.26 -29.30 60.44
CA SER A 9 -47.62 -28.57 61.68
C SER A 9 -48.60 -29.47 62.49
N PRO A 10 -49.11 -29.17 63.72
CA PRO A 10 -49.26 -27.86 64.40
C PRO A 10 -49.05 -27.81 65.94
N GLY A 11 -49.02 -26.57 66.47
CA GLY A 11 -49.56 -26.15 67.79
C GLY A 11 -48.60 -26.11 68.99
N HIS A 12 -48.71 -25.22 69.99
CA HIS A 12 -49.65 -24.14 70.36
C HIS A 12 -49.02 -23.27 71.48
N GLY A 13 -49.44 -22.01 71.63
CA GLY A 13 -49.33 -21.21 72.88
C GLY A 13 -48.91 -19.74 72.65
N LEU A 14 -49.80 -18.82 72.24
CA LEU A 14 -50.73 -17.96 73.01
C LEU A 14 -50.17 -16.61 73.51
N LEU A 15 -50.98 -15.55 73.31
CA LEU A 15 -51.04 -14.20 73.92
C LEU A 15 -50.11 -13.13 73.30
N LEU A 16 -50.51 -11.93 72.82
CA LEU A 16 -51.70 -11.08 73.03
C LEU A 16 -51.89 -10.11 71.83
N PHE A 17 -53.16 -9.82 71.51
CA PHE A 17 -53.63 -8.65 70.75
C PHE A 17 -53.91 -7.49 71.76
N PRO A 18 -53.92 -6.20 71.35
CA PRO A 18 -55.16 -5.65 70.76
C PRO A 18 -55.01 -4.60 69.65
N LEU A 19 -56.15 -4.45 68.95
CA LEU A 19 -56.58 -3.41 68.02
C LEU A 19 -56.02 -2.01 68.27
N LYS A 20 -55.88 -1.24 67.17
CA LYS A 20 -56.52 0.08 67.04
C LYS A 20 -56.52 0.59 65.59
N PHE A 21 -57.72 0.66 65.01
CA PHE A 21 -58.07 1.59 63.94
C PHE A 21 -58.75 2.82 64.58
N LEU A 22 -58.62 3.98 63.92
CA LEU A 22 -59.28 5.28 64.13
C LEU A 22 -58.72 6.21 65.22
N PHE A 23 -57.98 7.23 64.77
CA PHE A 23 -58.26 8.64 65.10
C PHE A 23 -57.96 9.52 63.86
N PHE A 24 -59.01 10.09 63.29
CA PHE A 24 -58.96 11.30 62.47
C PHE A 24 -58.76 12.50 63.42
N LEU A 25 -57.80 13.38 63.13
CA LEU A 25 -57.96 14.84 63.24
C LEU A 25 -56.86 15.54 62.41
N PRO A 26 -57.18 16.72 61.84
CA PRO A 26 -56.59 17.23 60.62
C PRO A 26 -55.34 18.07 60.90
N LEU A 27 -54.26 17.81 60.17
CA LEU A 27 -53.18 18.79 60.07
C LEU A 27 -53.43 19.66 58.82
N VAL A 28 -53.84 20.88 59.11
CA VAL A 28 -53.71 22.13 58.34
C VAL A 28 -53.13 22.01 56.92
N LEU A 29 -53.97 22.39 55.95
CA LEU A 29 -53.62 22.71 54.56
C LEU A 29 -52.63 23.89 54.50
N THR A 30 -51.35 23.59 54.44
CA THR A 30 -50.27 24.43 53.88
C THR A 30 -49.22 23.48 53.31
N GLY A 31 -48.96 23.32 52.02
CA GLY A 31 -49.51 23.82 50.78
C GLY A 31 -48.56 23.26 49.70
N GLY A 32 -49.03 22.46 48.74
CA GLY A 32 -48.15 21.74 47.79
C GLY A 32 -47.21 22.63 46.95
N THR A 33 -47.37 23.96 47.03
CA THR A 33 -46.42 24.98 46.55
C THR A 33 -45.11 25.02 47.33
N GLU A 34 -45.12 24.78 48.65
CA GLU A 34 -43.88 24.78 49.46
C GLU A 34 -43.06 23.52 49.18
N ASP A 35 -43.69 22.38 48.93
CA ASP A 35 -43.02 21.14 48.55
C ASP A 35 -42.27 21.28 47.22
N ASP A 36 -42.90 21.90 46.21
CA ASP A 36 -42.25 22.17 44.91
C ASP A 36 -41.07 23.14 45.07
N ARG A 37 -41.23 24.20 45.86
CA ARG A 37 -40.16 25.18 46.12
C ARG A 37 -38.96 24.52 46.79
N GLN A 38 -39.18 23.66 47.80
CA GLN A 38 -38.11 22.94 48.49
C GLN A 38 -37.42 21.93 47.56
N ALA A 39 -38.15 21.24 46.70
CA ALA A 39 -37.58 20.35 45.69
C ALA A 39 -36.67 21.10 44.71
N LEU A 40 -37.09 22.28 44.25
CA LEU A 40 -36.28 23.13 43.36
C LEU A 40 -35.02 23.69 44.06
N LEU A 41 -35.13 24.11 45.33
CA LEU A 41 -33.97 24.57 46.10
C LEU A 41 -32.99 23.42 46.39
N CYS A 42 -33.50 22.23 46.69
CA CYS A 42 -32.68 21.03 46.82
C CYS A 42 -31.97 20.72 45.49
N PHE A 43 -32.71 20.78 44.38
CA PHE A 43 -32.15 20.60 43.04
C PHE A 43 -31.00 21.57 42.78
N MET A 44 -31.22 22.86 43.01
CA MET A 44 -30.19 23.90 42.85
C MET A 44 -28.96 23.67 43.76
N SER A 45 -29.15 23.21 44.99
CA SER A 45 -28.06 23.08 45.98
C SER A 45 -26.96 22.10 45.58
N GLN A 46 -27.26 21.16 44.68
CA GLN A 46 -26.30 20.15 44.21
C GLN A 46 -25.70 20.48 42.84
N LEU A 47 -25.99 21.67 42.29
CA LEU A 47 -25.57 22.09 40.97
C LEU A 47 -24.61 23.25 41.02
N SER A 48 -23.73 23.30 40.04
CA SER A 48 -22.87 24.43 39.76
C SER A 48 -23.24 24.99 38.39
N ALA A 49 -23.52 26.29 38.31
CA ALA A 49 -24.00 26.92 37.09
C ALA A 49 -23.29 28.26 36.84
N PRO A 50 -23.12 28.69 35.57
CA PRO A 50 -22.70 30.04 35.24
C PRO A 50 -23.63 31.08 35.88
N SER A 51 -23.09 32.25 36.23
CA SER A 51 -23.72 33.27 37.08
C SER A 51 -25.06 33.84 36.59
N ARG A 52 -25.56 33.44 35.41
CA ARG A 52 -26.88 33.84 34.88
C ARG A 52 -27.92 32.72 34.85
N ALA A 53 -27.53 31.45 34.80
CA ALA A 53 -28.46 30.35 34.51
C ALA A 53 -29.47 30.10 35.65
N LEU A 54 -29.02 30.19 36.90
CA LEU A 54 -29.85 29.97 38.10
C LEU A 54 -30.00 31.24 38.96
N ALA A 55 -29.70 32.42 38.42
CA ALA A 55 -29.64 33.66 39.18
C ALA A 55 -31.00 34.11 39.76
N SER A 56 -32.11 33.71 39.13
CA SER A 56 -33.47 34.01 39.59
C SER A 56 -33.96 33.08 40.71
N TRP A 57 -33.27 31.98 40.96
CA TRP A 57 -33.63 31.00 41.97
C TRP A 57 -33.09 31.50 43.32
N SER A 58 -33.99 31.88 44.23
CA SER A 58 -33.60 32.45 45.52
C SER A 58 -34.45 31.91 46.65
N ASN A 59 -33.85 31.74 47.82
CA ASN A 59 -34.58 31.33 49.02
C ASN A 59 -35.44 32.48 49.61
N THR A 60 -35.32 33.70 49.07
CA THR A 60 -35.98 34.91 49.61
C THR A 60 -37.38 35.16 49.04
N SER A 61 -37.74 34.56 47.90
CA SER A 61 -39.07 34.69 47.29
C SER A 61 -39.86 33.38 47.45
N MET A 62 -41.16 33.48 47.76
CA MET A 62 -42.09 32.35 47.78
C MET A 62 -42.61 32.00 46.37
N GLU A 63 -42.49 32.90 45.39
CA GLU A 63 -43.01 32.70 44.03
C GLU A 63 -41.94 32.07 43.12
N PHE A 64 -41.82 30.73 43.15
CA PHE A 64 -40.90 29.98 42.29
C PHE A 64 -41.34 29.91 40.82
N CYS A 65 -42.59 30.25 40.52
CA CYS A 65 -43.15 30.22 39.17
C CYS A 65 -42.58 31.30 38.24
N SER A 66 -41.89 32.31 38.78
CA SER A 66 -41.15 33.31 37.99
C SER A 66 -39.68 32.97 37.80
N TRP A 67 -39.22 31.81 38.30
CA TRP A 67 -37.83 31.40 38.15
C TRP A 67 -37.55 30.97 36.72
N GLN A 68 -36.35 31.27 36.25
CA GLN A 68 -35.89 30.91 34.91
C GLN A 68 -36.00 29.40 34.73
N GLY A 69 -36.62 28.98 33.64
CA GLY A 69 -36.80 27.57 33.31
C GLY A 69 -37.98 26.88 33.99
N ILE A 70 -38.72 27.55 34.88
CA ILE A 70 -39.90 26.96 35.55
C ILE A 70 -41.18 27.42 34.88
N THR A 71 -42.08 26.47 34.60
CA THR A 71 -43.47 26.76 34.24
C THR A 71 -44.39 26.12 35.26
N CYS A 72 -45.39 26.87 35.73
CA CYS A 72 -46.38 26.40 36.69
C CYS A 72 -47.78 26.20 36.10
N SER A 73 -48.60 25.40 36.78
CA SER A 73 -50.03 25.26 36.49
C SER A 73 -50.77 26.58 36.64
N SER A 74 -51.82 26.77 35.83
CA SER A 74 -52.71 27.94 35.92
C SER A 74 -53.66 27.90 37.12
N GLN A 75 -53.94 26.71 37.64
CA GLN A 75 -54.82 26.49 38.80
C GLN A 75 -54.06 26.67 40.12
N SER A 76 -54.74 27.23 41.12
CA SER A 76 -54.20 27.41 42.48
C SER A 76 -54.52 26.19 43.36
N PRO A 77 -53.57 25.70 44.18
CA PRO A 77 -52.19 26.17 44.32
C PRO A 77 -51.34 25.88 43.07
N ARG A 78 -50.50 26.84 42.65
CA ARG A 78 -49.64 26.71 41.46
C ARG A 78 -48.59 25.62 41.68
N ARG A 79 -48.51 24.64 40.78
CA ARG A 79 -47.56 23.53 40.83
C ARG A 79 -46.57 23.60 39.68
N ALA A 80 -45.32 23.22 39.89
CA ALA A 80 -44.33 23.14 38.80
C ALA A 80 -44.72 22.02 37.82
N ILE A 81 -44.93 22.37 36.55
CA ILE A 81 -45.33 21.43 35.49
C ILE A 81 -44.25 21.27 34.41
N ALA A 82 -43.31 22.20 34.28
CA ALA A 82 -42.15 22.07 33.40
C ALA A 82 -40.90 22.65 34.03
N LEU A 83 -39.78 21.94 33.86
CA LEU A 83 -38.43 22.39 34.17
C LEU A 83 -37.59 22.29 32.90
N ASP A 84 -37.21 23.43 32.34
CA ASP A 84 -36.34 23.55 31.17
C ASP A 84 -35.09 24.36 31.53
N LEU A 85 -33.97 23.66 31.61
CA LEU A 85 -32.64 24.23 31.83
C LEU A 85 -31.67 23.78 30.73
N SER A 86 -32.17 23.60 29.51
CA SER A 86 -31.33 23.19 28.38
C SER A 86 -30.29 24.26 28.00
N SER A 87 -29.10 23.82 27.57
CA SER A 87 -28.02 24.69 27.08
C SER A 87 -27.57 25.79 28.04
N GLN A 88 -27.57 25.51 29.35
CA GLN A 88 -27.21 26.49 30.39
C GLN A 88 -25.78 26.34 30.93
N GLY A 89 -25.03 25.33 30.47
CA GLY A 89 -23.68 25.05 30.97
C GLY A 89 -23.66 24.58 32.43
N ILE A 90 -24.74 23.97 32.90
CA ILE A 90 -24.88 23.48 34.28
C ILE A 90 -24.03 22.21 34.47
N THR A 91 -23.34 22.12 35.59
CA THR A 91 -22.55 20.96 36.01
C THR A 91 -23.05 20.42 37.35
N GLY A 92 -22.77 19.15 37.65
CA GLY A 92 -23.22 18.45 38.85
C GLY A 92 -24.02 17.19 38.55
N SER A 93 -24.46 16.48 39.58
CA SER A 93 -25.34 15.31 39.45
C SER A 93 -26.81 15.69 39.55
N ILE A 94 -27.69 14.99 38.82
CA ILE A 94 -29.14 15.17 38.96
C ILE A 94 -29.56 14.61 40.34
N PRO A 95 -30.03 15.43 41.28
CA PRO A 95 -30.36 14.98 42.62
C PRO A 95 -31.75 14.31 42.68
N PRO A 96 -31.92 13.23 43.46
CA PRO A 96 -33.19 12.50 43.58
C PRO A 96 -34.40 13.35 44.00
N CYS A 97 -34.17 14.44 44.74
CA CYS A 97 -35.25 15.33 45.20
C CYS A 97 -36.05 16.00 44.08
N ILE A 98 -35.55 15.99 42.84
CA ILE A 98 -36.34 16.42 41.67
C ILE A 98 -37.64 15.61 41.52
N ALA A 99 -37.67 14.37 42.02
CA ALA A 99 -38.85 13.50 42.01
C ALA A 99 -40.00 14.02 42.89
N ASN A 100 -39.76 14.98 43.80
CA ASN A 100 -40.81 15.59 44.61
C ASN A 100 -41.69 16.57 43.82
N LEU A 101 -41.30 16.95 42.60
CA LEU A 101 -42.10 17.76 41.68
C LEU A 101 -43.21 16.92 41.03
N THR A 102 -44.17 16.46 41.84
CA THR A 102 -45.14 15.41 41.43
C THR A 102 -46.07 15.78 40.27
N PHE A 103 -46.15 17.05 39.89
CA PHE A 103 -46.94 17.56 38.75
C PHE A 103 -46.11 17.78 37.49
N LEU A 104 -44.81 17.46 37.52
CA LEU A 104 -43.90 17.69 36.40
C LEU A 104 -44.30 16.85 35.19
N THR A 105 -44.55 17.53 34.07
CA THR A 105 -44.91 16.95 32.78
C THR A 105 -43.75 17.01 31.77
N VAL A 106 -42.83 17.96 31.96
CA VAL A 106 -41.67 18.18 31.09
C VAL A 106 -40.42 18.35 31.95
N LEU A 107 -39.42 17.52 31.73
CA LEU A 107 -38.08 17.67 32.27
C LEU A 107 -37.07 17.72 31.12
N GLN A 108 -36.48 18.90 30.91
CA GLN A 108 -35.57 19.20 29.82
C GLN A 108 -34.25 19.74 30.38
N LEU A 109 -33.22 18.89 30.39
CA LEU A 109 -31.88 19.19 30.92
C LEU A 109 -30.78 19.01 29.87
N SER A 110 -31.13 18.93 28.58
CA SER A 110 -30.18 18.62 27.52
C SER A 110 -29.11 19.68 27.29
N ASN A 111 -27.99 19.25 26.70
CA ASN A 111 -26.86 20.11 26.32
C ASN A 111 -26.26 20.87 27.53
N ASN A 112 -25.89 20.12 28.55
CA ASN A 112 -25.23 20.63 29.76
C ASN A 112 -24.02 19.73 30.07
N SER A 113 -23.52 19.76 31.30
CA SER A 113 -22.45 18.87 31.77
C SER A 113 -22.88 18.12 33.04
N PHE A 114 -24.14 17.68 33.09
CA PHE A 114 -24.61 16.79 34.15
C PHE A 114 -23.83 15.47 34.11
N HIS A 115 -23.42 14.96 35.26
CA HIS A 115 -22.67 13.70 35.41
C HIS A 115 -23.29 12.80 36.49
N GLY A 116 -22.74 11.61 36.69
CA GLY A 116 -23.30 10.61 37.60
C GLY A 116 -24.51 9.87 37.00
N SER A 117 -25.17 9.06 37.82
CA SER A 117 -26.30 8.23 37.38
C SER A 117 -27.61 8.98 37.28
N ILE A 118 -28.48 8.52 36.38
CA ILE A 118 -29.88 8.94 36.34
C ILE A 118 -30.57 8.42 37.62
N PRO A 119 -31.21 9.27 38.44
CA PRO A 119 -31.92 8.82 39.64
C PRO A 119 -33.11 7.93 39.31
N SER A 120 -33.25 6.78 39.98
CA SER A 120 -34.40 5.89 39.79
C SER A 120 -35.70 6.50 40.32
N GLU A 121 -35.61 7.44 41.25
CA GLU A 121 -36.73 8.20 41.80
C GLU A 121 -37.47 9.02 40.75
N LEU A 122 -36.86 9.31 39.59
CA LEU A 122 -37.57 9.92 38.46
C LEU A 122 -38.79 9.10 38.02
N GLY A 123 -38.82 7.79 38.30
CA GLY A 123 -39.98 6.93 38.09
C GLY A 123 -41.23 7.31 38.91
N LEU A 124 -41.08 8.12 39.97
CA LEU A 124 -42.21 8.61 40.77
C LEU A 124 -42.99 9.75 40.10
N LEU A 125 -42.44 10.34 39.03
CA LEU A 125 -43.05 11.44 38.29
C LEU A 125 -44.12 10.93 37.32
N ASN A 126 -45.26 10.47 37.86
CA ASN A 126 -46.31 9.81 37.08
C ASN A 126 -46.98 10.68 36.00
N GLN A 127 -46.82 12.00 36.06
CA GLN A 127 -47.32 12.96 35.05
C GLN A 127 -46.30 13.26 33.94
N LEU A 128 -45.08 12.76 34.07
CA LEU A 128 -43.99 13.07 33.16
C LEU A 128 -44.28 12.54 31.75
N SER A 129 -44.34 13.46 30.80
CA SER A 129 -44.66 13.19 29.40
C SER A 129 -43.45 13.36 28.48
N TYR A 130 -42.50 14.20 28.88
CA TYR A 130 -41.31 14.51 28.12
C TYR A 130 -40.10 14.50 29.06
N LEU A 131 -39.16 13.59 28.82
CA LEU A 131 -37.88 13.51 29.52
C LEU A 131 -36.76 13.60 28.51
N ASN A 132 -35.96 14.67 28.59
CA ASN A 132 -34.79 14.85 27.76
C ASN A 132 -33.57 15.21 28.61
N LEU A 133 -32.62 14.28 28.66
CA LEU A 133 -31.35 14.39 29.37
C LEU A 133 -30.15 14.33 28.41
N SER A 134 -30.39 14.49 27.10
CA SER A 134 -29.37 14.23 26.08
C SER A 134 -28.23 15.24 26.08
N THR A 135 -27.08 14.86 25.51
CA THR A 135 -25.88 15.71 25.42
C THR A 135 -25.42 16.17 26.80
N ASN A 136 -25.04 15.20 27.63
CA ASN A 136 -24.51 15.37 28.97
C ASN A 136 -23.37 14.36 29.19
N SER A 137 -22.90 14.22 30.43
CA SER A 137 -21.89 13.23 30.84
C SER A 137 -22.46 12.18 31.81
N LEU A 138 -23.77 11.88 31.71
CA LEU A 138 -24.44 10.91 32.58
C LEU A 138 -23.89 9.50 32.36
N GLU A 139 -23.77 8.72 33.43
CA GLU A 139 -23.17 7.39 33.43
C GLU A 139 -24.05 6.38 34.18
N GLY A 140 -23.59 5.13 34.31
CA GLY A 140 -24.36 4.07 34.95
C GLY A 140 -25.48 3.51 34.06
N ASN A 141 -26.35 2.70 34.66
CA ASN A 141 -27.42 2.02 33.95
C ASN A 141 -28.64 2.92 33.79
N ILE A 142 -29.44 2.68 32.75
CA ILE A 142 -30.76 3.30 32.62
C ILE A 142 -31.70 2.68 33.69
N PRO A 143 -32.30 3.47 34.59
CA PRO A 143 -33.21 2.94 35.60
C PRO A 143 -34.48 2.36 34.97
N SER A 144 -34.83 1.12 35.31
CA SER A 144 -36.08 0.51 34.86
C SER A 144 -37.31 1.21 35.44
N GLU A 145 -37.17 1.86 36.60
CA GLU A 145 -38.24 2.58 37.30
C GLU A 145 -38.87 3.68 36.45
N LEU A 146 -38.15 4.22 35.45
CA LEU A 146 -38.69 5.17 34.46
C LEU A 146 -39.90 4.61 33.70
N SER A 147 -40.09 3.28 33.64
CA SER A 147 -41.30 2.67 33.07
C SER A 147 -42.56 2.92 33.89
N SER A 148 -42.44 3.42 35.12
CA SER A 148 -43.58 3.80 35.97
C SER A 148 -44.23 5.10 35.52
N CYS A 149 -43.52 5.92 34.72
CA CYS A 149 -44.03 7.16 34.15
C CYS A 149 -45.03 6.86 33.02
N SER A 150 -46.26 6.45 33.34
CA SER A 150 -47.25 5.99 32.36
C SER A 150 -47.69 7.03 31.33
N GLN A 151 -47.40 8.32 31.58
CA GLN A 151 -47.70 9.44 30.67
C GLN A 151 -46.56 9.74 29.68
N LEU A 152 -45.43 9.03 29.78
CA LEU A 152 -44.22 9.33 29.02
C LEU A 152 -44.43 9.10 27.52
N LYS A 153 -44.19 10.14 26.72
CA LYS A 153 -44.29 10.14 25.25
C LYS A 153 -42.93 10.21 24.58
N ILE A 154 -42.01 10.96 25.16
CA ILE A 154 -40.66 11.16 24.62
C ILE A 154 -39.65 10.90 25.72
N LEU A 155 -38.72 9.97 25.44
CA LEU A 155 -37.55 9.69 26.26
C LEU A 155 -36.30 9.85 25.40
N ASP A 156 -35.52 10.89 25.66
CA ASP A 156 -34.22 11.13 25.01
C ASP A 156 -33.10 11.17 26.04
N LEU A 157 -32.23 10.16 25.99
CA LEU A 157 -31.06 10.00 26.85
C LEU A 157 -29.76 10.00 26.02
N SER A 158 -29.84 10.35 24.73
CA SER A 158 -28.73 10.22 23.80
C SER A 158 -27.51 11.09 24.13
N ASN A 159 -26.34 10.76 23.58
CA ASN A 159 -25.10 11.52 23.79
C ASN A 159 -24.74 11.64 25.28
N ASN A 160 -24.56 10.49 25.93
CA ASN A 160 -24.15 10.33 27.32
C ASN A 160 -23.15 9.16 27.43
N ASN A 161 -22.68 8.84 28.64
CA ASN A 161 -21.83 7.69 28.94
C ASN A 161 -22.62 6.52 29.57
N LEU A 162 -23.92 6.41 29.27
CA LEU A 162 -24.80 5.37 29.83
C LEU A 162 -24.35 3.97 29.39
N GLN A 163 -24.45 2.99 30.29
CA GLN A 163 -24.02 1.62 30.08
C GLN A 163 -25.13 0.62 30.48
N GLY A 164 -24.82 -0.68 30.41
CA GLY A 164 -25.78 -1.73 30.73
C GLY A 164 -26.79 -1.96 29.61
N SER A 165 -27.86 -2.71 29.91
CA SER A 165 -28.91 -3.09 28.96
C SER A 165 -30.05 -2.10 28.89
N ILE A 166 -30.74 -2.08 27.75
CA ILE A 166 -32.01 -1.35 27.59
C ILE A 166 -33.09 -2.03 28.45
N PRO A 167 -33.79 -1.32 29.34
CA PRO A 167 -34.88 -1.90 30.12
C PRO A 167 -36.03 -2.40 29.24
N SER A 168 -36.40 -3.67 29.37
CA SER A 168 -37.52 -4.25 28.61
C SER A 168 -38.87 -3.60 28.95
N ALA A 169 -39.04 -3.09 30.17
CA ALA A 169 -40.26 -2.42 30.61
C ALA A 169 -40.61 -1.16 29.80
N PHE A 170 -39.69 -0.59 29.01
CA PHE A 170 -40.00 0.52 28.11
C PHE A 170 -40.95 0.14 26.97
N GLY A 171 -41.00 -1.14 26.59
CA GLY A 171 -41.98 -1.64 25.62
C GLY A 171 -43.42 -1.60 26.13
N ASP A 172 -43.61 -1.60 27.44
CA ASP A 172 -44.92 -1.65 28.10
C ASP A 172 -45.50 -0.24 28.36
N LEU A 173 -44.74 0.82 28.07
CA LEU A 173 -45.20 2.20 28.24
C LEU A 173 -46.30 2.53 27.20
N PRO A 174 -47.54 2.84 27.63
CA PRO A 174 -48.71 2.88 26.74
C PRO A 174 -48.74 4.09 25.80
N LEU A 175 -47.98 5.14 26.13
CA LEU A 175 -47.98 6.40 25.39
C LEU A 175 -46.61 6.75 24.80
N LEU A 176 -45.59 5.89 24.98
CA LEU A 176 -44.24 6.18 24.51
C LEU A 176 -44.21 6.17 22.97
N GLN A 177 -43.85 7.31 22.39
CA GLN A 177 -43.80 7.52 20.94
C GLN A 177 -42.37 7.57 20.43
N LYS A 178 -41.45 8.18 21.17
CA LYS A 178 -40.05 8.34 20.78
C LYS A 178 -39.11 7.86 21.88
N LEU A 179 -38.25 6.91 21.53
CA LEU A 179 -37.16 6.42 22.37
C LEU A 179 -35.82 6.69 21.68
N VAL A 180 -35.00 7.55 22.28
CA VAL A 180 -33.71 7.96 21.72
C VAL A 180 -32.60 7.69 22.74
N LEU A 181 -31.79 6.66 22.48
CA LEU A 181 -30.72 6.17 23.35
C LEU A 181 -29.36 6.13 22.62
N ALA A 182 -29.23 6.86 21.52
CA ALA A 182 -28.06 6.83 20.65
C ALA A 182 -26.82 7.47 21.28
N ASN A 183 -25.63 7.11 20.79
CA ASN A 183 -24.34 7.68 21.24
C ASN A 183 -24.13 7.48 22.75
N SER A 184 -24.04 6.23 23.18
CA SER A 184 -23.76 5.82 24.56
C SER A 184 -22.93 4.53 24.56
N ARG A 185 -22.84 3.85 25.70
CA ARG A 185 -22.12 2.58 25.88
C ARG A 185 -23.08 1.43 26.23
N LEU A 186 -24.32 1.51 25.76
CA LEU A 186 -25.33 0.48 26.03
C LEU A 186 -24.93 -0.83 25.36
N ALA A 187 -25.16 -1.94 26.04
CA ALA A 187 -24.77 -3.27 25.60
C ALA A 187 -25.91 -4.28 25.83
N GLY A 188 -25.74 -5.50 25.37
CA GLY A 188 -26.78 -6.54 25.41
C GLY A 188 -27.74 -6.47 24.23
N GLU A 189 -28.82 -7.24 24.30
CA GLU A 189 -29.77 -7.40 23.20
C GLU A 189 -30.87 -6.33 23.21
N ILE A 190 -31.47 -6.09 22.04
CA ILE A 190 -32.63 -5.22 21.90
C ILE A 190 -33.86 -5.96 22.49
N PRO A 191 -34.59 -5.38 23.47
CA PRO A 191 -35.74 -6.06 24.07
C PRO A 191 -36.90 -6.30 23.09
N GLU A 192 -37.45 -7.52 23.08
CA GLU A 192 -38.58 -7.88 22.22
C GLU A 192 -39.84 -7.04 22.50
N SER A 193 -40.03 -6.63 23.76
CA SER A 193 -41.17 -5.83 24.21
C SER A 193 -41.29 -4.48 23.49
N LEU A 194 -40.19 -3.91 23.00
CA LEU A 194 -40.23 -2.66 22.21
C LEU A 194 -41.09 -2.81 20.95
N GLY A 195 -41.14 -4.01 20.37
CA GLY A 195 -41.98 -4.31 19.22
C GLY A 195 -43.46 -4.52 19.54
N SER A 196 -43.79 -4.81 20.80
CA SER A 196 -45.18 -4.96 21.26
C SER A 196 -45.86 -3.60 21.54
N SER A 197 -45.12 -2.51 21.56
CA SER A 197 -45.67 -1.17 21.80
C SER A 197 -46.54 -0.70 20.63
N ILE A 198 -47.78 -0.32 20.93
CA ILE A 198 -48.74 0.21 19.96
C ILE A 198 -48.55 1.71 19.66
N SER A 199 -47.76 2.42 20.47
CA SER A 199 -47.57 3.87 20.37
C SER A 199 -46.20 4.28 19.83
N LEU A 200 -45.21 3.38 19.89
CA LEU A 200 -43.83 3.69 19.56
C LEU A 200 -43.66 3.87 18.05
N THR A 201 -43.32 5.10 17.63
CA THR A 201 -43.15 5.47 16.22
C THR A 201 -41.69 5.69 15.84
N TYR A 202 -40.82 5.97 16.81
CA TYR A 202 -39.42 6.30 16.57
C TYR A 202 -38.51 5.63 17.60
N VAL A 203 -37.57 4.83 17.13
CA VAL A 203 -36.54 4.17 17.93
C VAL A 203 -35.17 4.47 17.35
N ASP A 204 -34.31 5.07 18.15
CA ASP A 204 -32.91 5.34 17.81
C ASP A 204 -31.96 4.84 18.89
N LEU A 205 -31.27 3.76 18.55
CA LEU A 205 -30.32 3.05 19.40
C LEU A 205 -28.90 3.07 18.79
N GLY A 206 -28.67 3.95 17.82
CA GLY A 206 -27.41 3.97 17.06
C GLY A 206 -26.17 4.32 17.89
N ASN A 207 -25.00 3.91 17.44
CA ASN A 207 -23.71 4.21 18.06
C ASN A 207 -23.64 3.78 19.53
N ASN A 208 -23.83 2.49 19.77
CA ASN A 208 -23.74 1.80 21.06
C ASN A 208 -22.94 0.48 20.90
N ALA A 209 -22.95 -0.39 21.91
CA ALA A 209 -22.35 -1.71 21.90
C ALA A 209 -23.40 -2.84 21.94
N LEU A 210 -24.59 -2.61 21.35
CA LEU A 210 -25.68 -3.59 21.34
C LEU A 210 -25.30 -4.82 20.50
N THR A 211 -25.73 -5.98 20.96
CA THR A 211 -25.44 -7.30 20.37
C THR A 211 -26.73 -8.05 20.05
N GLY A 212 -26.62 -9.27 19.52
CA GLY A 212 -27.79 -10.10 19.20
C GLY A 212 -28.42 -9.72 17.87
N ARG A 213 -29.67 -10.16 17.67
CA ARG A 213 -30.44 -9.98 16.42
C ARG A 213 -31.43 -8.83 16.54
N ILE A 214 -31.99 -8.40 15.42
CA ILE A 214 -33.18 -7.53 15.41
C ILE A 214 -34.39 -8.39 15.80
N PRO A 215 -35.15 -8.06 16.87
CA PRO A 215 -36.35 -8.79 17.24
C PRO A 215 -37.42 -8.77 16.14
N GLU A 216 -38.07 -9.91 15.87
CA GLU A 216 -39.16 -9.98 14.89
C GLU A 216 -40.37 -9.12 15.30
N SER A 217 -40.65 -9.02 16.61
CA SER A 217 -41.69 -8.15 17.14
C SER A 217 -41.49 -6.68 16.73
N LEU A 218 -40.24 -6.20 16.72
CA LEU A 218 -39.90 -4.81 16.41
C LEU A 218 -40.21 -4.49 14.95
N VAL A 219 -39.93 -5.44 14.07
CA VAL A 219 -40.19 -5.32 12.63
C VAL A 219 -41.67 -5.48 12.27
N ASN A 220 -42.39 -6.31 13.02
CA ASN A 220 -43.82 -6.53 12.85
C ASN A 220 -44.69 -5.46 13.56
N SER A 221 -44.07 -4.46 14.19
CA SER A 221 -44.80 -3.37 14.85
C SER A 221 -45.66 -2.59 13.85
N SER A 222 -46.94 -2.39 14.19
CA SER A 222 -47.88 -1.64 13.37
C SER A 222 -47.71 -0.11 13.47
N SER A 223 -46.94 0.37 14.45
CA SER A 223 -46.78 1.79 14.77
C SER A 223 -45.40 2.34 14.39
N LEU A 224 -44.37 1.50 14.41
CA LEU A 224 -42.98 1.93 14.23
C LEU A 224 -42.71 2.45 12.82
N GLN A 225 -42.22 3.69 12.71
CA GLN A 225 -41.91 4.36 11.44
C GLN A 225 -40.41 4.47 11.22
N VAL A 226 -39.65 4.79 12.27
CA VAL A 226 -38.20 5.00 12.19
C VAL A 226 -37.47 4.02 13.09
N LEU A 227 -36.57 3.24 12.49
CA LEU A 227 -35.70 2.30 13.17
C LEU A 227 -34.23 2.59 12.85
N ARG A 228 -33.50 3.11 13.83
CA ARG A 228 -32.07 3.45 13.73
C ARG A 228 -31.25 2.59 14.68
N LEU A 229 -30.47 1.67 14.11
CA LEU A 229 -29.62 0.71 14.83
C LEU A 229 -28.16 0.74 14.37
N MET A 230 -27.77 1.75 13.58
CA MET A 230 -26.44 1.87 12.99
C MET A 230 -25.32 1.89 14.03
N ARG A 231 -24.11 1.46 13.67
CA ARG A 231 -22.91 1.51 14.55
C ARG A 231 -23.11 0.76 15.86
N ASN A 232 -23.44 -0.52 15.77
CA ASN A 232 -23.52 -1.45 16.90
C ASN A 232 -22.78 -2.75 16.56
N ALA A 233 -22.88 -3.76 17.43
CA ALA A 233 -22.37 -5.10 17.20
C ALA A 233 -23.51 -6.11 16.92
N LEU A 234 -24.61 -5.65 16.30
CA LEU A 234 -25.73 -6.51 15.95
C LEU A 234 -25.33 -7.51 14.88
N SER A 235 -25.88 -8.72 14.94
CA SER A 235 -25.50 -9.84 14.08
C SER A 235 -26.71 -10.71 13.74
N GLY A 236 -26.47 -11.80 12.99
CA GLY A 236 -27.52 -12.68 12.49
C GLY A 236 -28.17 -12.17 11.21
N GLN A 237 -29.23 -12.83 10.79
CA GLN A 237 -29.93 -12.52 9.53
C GLN A 237 -30.91 -11.36 9.72
N LEU A 238 -31.13 -10.61 8.64
CA LEU A 238 -32.20 -9.61 8.60
C LEU A 238 -33.58 -10.30 8.67
N PRO A 239 -34.51 -9.83 9.51
CA PRO A 239 -35.86 -10.40 9.60
C PRO A 239 -36.59 -10.34 8.26
N THR A 240 -37.33 -11.40 7.92
CA THR A 240 -37.98 -11.55 6.59
C THR A 240 -39.04 -10.49 6.31
N ASN A 241 -39.70 -9.98 7.35
CA ASN A 241 -40.72 -8.93 7.23
C ASN A 241 -40.15 -7.50 7.23
N LEU A 242 -38.82 -7.33 7.32
CA LEU A 242 -38.17 -6.02 7.50
C LEU A 242 -38.59 -5.00 6.44
N PHE A 243 -38.68 -5.42 5.19
CA PHE A 243 -39.06 -4.53 4.09
C PHE A 243 -40.56 -4.60 3.75
N ASN A 244 -41.29 -5.50 4.41
CA ASN A 244 -42.71 -5.76 4.20
C ASN A 244 -43.59 -5.09 5.26
N SER A 245 -43.00 -4.36 6.20
CA SER A 245 -43.73 -3.56 7.18
C SER A 245 -44.60 -2.50 6.49
N SER A 246 -45.81 -2.31 7.02
CA SER A 246 -46.76 -1.29 6.55
C SER A 246 -46.49 0.10 7.14
N SER A 247 -45.65 0.19 8.17
CA SER A 247 -45.42 1.41 8.96
C SER A 247 -44.01 1.97 8.78
N LEU A 248 -42.99 1.12 8.61
CA LEU A 248 -41.60 1.56 8.53
C LEU A 248 -41.34 2.43 7.29
N THR A 249 -40.73 3.60 7.53
CA THR A 249 -40.27 4.54 6.51
C THR A 249 -38.75 4.63 6.46
N ASP A 250 -38.09 4.51 7.60
CA ASP A 250 -36.65 4.74 7.75
C ASP A 250 -36.00 3.54 8.45
N ILE A 251 -35.08 2.88 7.75
CA ILE A 251 -34.34 1.70 8.24
C ILE A 251 -32.85 2.00 8.09
N CYS A 252 -32.17 2.24 9.22
CA CYS A 252 -30.73 2.51 9.26
C CYS A 252 -30.01 1.43 10.07
N LEU A 253 -29.34 0.50 9.38
CA LEU A 253 -28.67 -0.67 9.97
C LEU A 253 -27.16 -0.68 9.69
N GLN A 254 -26.62 0.40 9.13
CA GLN A 254 -25.23 0.43 8.68
C GLN A 254 -24.20 0.29 9.80
N GLN A 255 -23.01 -0.22 9.48
CA GLN A 255 -21.92 -0.45 10.43
C GLN A 255 -22.32 -1.41 11.57
N ASN A 256 -22.72 -2.63 11.19
CA ASN A 256 -23.04 -3.75 12.09
C ASN A 256 -22.38 -5.03 11.54
N SER A 257 -22.76 -6.20 12.06
CA SER A 257 -22.27 -7.52 11.63
C SER A 257 -23.39 -8.41 11.09
N PHE A 258 -24.42 -7.84 10.43
CA PHE A 258 -25.51 -8.62 9.83
C PHE A 258 -24.99 -9.52 8.71
N VAL A 259 -25.52 -10.75 8.66
CA VAL A 259 -25.14 -11.81 7.71
C VAL A 259 -26.36 -12.34 6.95
N GLY A 260 -26.13 -13.23 5.99
CA GLY A 260 -27.21 -13.82 5.20
C GLY A 260 -27.66 -12.91 4.05
N THR A 261 -28.78 -13.26 3.43
CA THR A 261 -29.28 -12.59 2.23
C THR A 261 -30.20 -11.43 2.57
N ILE A 262 -30.27 -10.43 1.69
CA ILE A 262 -31.30 -9.40 1.73
C ILE A 262 -32.69 -10.06 1.52
N PRO A 263 -33.63 -9.94 2.47
CA PRO A 263 -34.97 -10.53 2.32
C PRO A 263 -35.73 -10.00 1.10
N PRO A 264 -36.55 -10.82 0.41
CA PRO A 264 -37.37 -10.36 -0.69
C PRO A 264 -38.54 -9.49 -0.21
N VAL A 265 -38.90 -8.49 -1.02
CA VAL A 265 -40.09 -7.65 -0.80
C VAL A 265 -41.32 -8.35 -1.41
N THR A 266 -42.32 -8.63 -0.58
CA THR A 266 -43.62 -9.18 -0.97
C THR A 266 -44.75 -8.15 -0.82
N ALA A 267 -44.54 -7.09 -0.05
CA ALA A 267 -45.52 -6.02 0.14
C ALA A 267 -45.48 -5.00 -1.03
N MET A 268 -46.62 -4.80 -1.68
CA MET A 268 -46.76 -3.83 -2.80
C MET A 268 -46.96 -2.38 -2.34
N SER A 269 -47.23 -2.15 -1.05
CA SER A 269 -47.55 -0.83 -0.46
C SER A 269 -46.61 -0.42 0.67
N SER A 270 -45.40 -0.97 0.70
CA SER A 270 -44.37 -0.63 1.69
C SER A 270 -44.08 0.88 1.67
N GLN A 271 -43.96 1.48 2.85
CA GLN A 271 -43.73 2.92 3.02
C GLN A 271 -42.25 3.28 3.15
N VAL A 272 -41.34 2.31 2.97
CA VAL A 272 -39.90 2.51 3.13
C VAL A 272 -39.39 3.54 2.12
N LYS A 273 -38.79 4.60 2.65
CA LYS A 273 -38.17 5.71 1.91
C LYS A 273 -36.65 5.68 2.02
N TYR A 274 -36.12 5.31 3.17
CA TYR A 274 -34.70 5.35 3.46
C TYR A 274 -34.22 3.98 3.95
N LEU A 275 -33.40 3.31 3.15
CA LEU A 275 -32.82 2.02 3.48
C LEU A 275 -31.30 2.09 3.41
N ASP A 276 -30.65 1.92 4.56
CA ASP A 276 -29.18 1.83 4.66
C ASP A 276 -28.76 0.55 5.38
N LEU A 277 -28.14 -0.35 4.61
CA LEU A 277 -27.57 -1.61 5.07
C LEU A 277 -26.05 -1.64 4.87
N SER A 278 -25.42 -0.49 4.65
CA SER A 278 -23.99 -0.41 4.31
C SER A 278 -23.10 -0.94 5.46
N ASP A 279 -21.87 -1.35 5.18
CA ASP A 279 -20.93 -1.81 6.20
C ASP A 279 -21.50 -2.97 7.05
N ASN A 280 -21.83 -4.06 6.39
CA ASN A 280 -22.28 -5.31 6.99
C ASN A 280 -21.66 -6.49 6.25
N ASN A 281 -22.00 -7.71 6.65
CA ASN A 281 -21.52 -8.96 6.04
C ASN A 281 -22.62 -9.65 5.22
N LEU A 282 -23.50 -8.88 4.57
CA LEU A 282 -24.61 -9.43 3.77
C LEU A 282 -24.06 -10.12 2.52
N ILE A 283 -24.63 -11.27 2.20
CA ILE A 283 -24.23 -12.15 1.09
C ILE A 283 -25.40 -12.37 0.12
N GLY A 284 -25.12 -13.08 -0.98
CA GLY A 284 -26.15 -13.47 -1.96
C GLY A 284 -26.51 -12.34 -2.92
N THR A 285 -27.57 -12.52 -3.69
CA THR A 285 -27.97 -11.57 -4.73
C THR A 285 -28.90 -10.49 -4.20
N MET A 286 -28.90 -9.32 -4.85
CA MET A 286 -29.91 -8.31 -4.61
C MET A 286 -31.26 -8.80 -5.15
N PRO A 287 -32.32 -8.91 -4.32
CA PRO A 287 -33.63 -9.35 -4.79
C PRO A 287 -34.22 -8.37 -5.81
N SER A 288 -34.74 -8.86 -6.93
CA SER A 288 -35.42 -8.01 -7.92
C SER A 288 -36.67 -7.33 -7.33
N SER A 289 -37.26 -7.92 -6.30
CA SER A 289 -38.39 -7.34 -5.60
C SER A 289 -38.05 -6.06 -4.82
N LEU A 290 -36.78 -5.69 -4.63
CA LEU A 290 -36.44 -4.35 -4.11
C LEU A 290 -37.03 -3.22 -4.95
N GLY A 291 -37.24 -3.44 -6.26
CA GLY A 291 -37.93 -2.49 -7.13
C GLY A 291 -39.42 -2.30 -6.82
N ASN A 292 -40.03 -3.13 -5.95
CA ASN A 292 -41.41 -2.97 -5.50
C ASN A 292 -41.55 -1.85 -4.44
N LEU A 293 -40.45 -1.37 -3.86
CA LEU A 293 -40.43 -0.27 -2.90
C LEU A 293 -40.61 1.07 -3.64
N SER A 294 -41.84 1.35 -4.09
CA SER A 294 -42.16 2.51 -4.93
C SER A 294 -41.95 3.88 -4.27
N SER A 295 -41.84 3.92 -2.94
CA SER A 295 -41.55 5.14 -2.16
C SER A 295 -40.06 5.33 -1.85
N LEU A 296 -39.19 4.42 -2.30
CA LEU A 296 -37.78 4.41 -1.92
C LEU A 296 -37.03 5.60 -2.52
N ILE A 297 -36.46 6.43 -1.65
CA ILE A 297 -35.66 7.60 -2.01
C ILE A 297 -34.18 7.23 -1.96
N TYR A 298 -33.71 6.61 -0.86
CA TYR A 298 -32.31 6.22 -0.68
C TYR A 298 -32.16 4.71 -0.52
N LEU A 299 -31.29 4.13 -1.34
CA LEU A 299 -30.83 2.75 -1.22
C LEU A 299 -29.31 2.71 -1.06
N ARG A 300 -28.84 2.34 0.13
CA ARG A 300 -27.39 2.18 0.41
C ARG A 300 -27.08 0.77 0.88
N LEU A 301 -26.25 0.08 0.10
CA LEU A 301 -25.81 -1.31 0.31
C LEU A 301 -24.28 -1.44 0.22
N SER A 302 -23.56 -0.33 0.30
CA SER A 302 -22.11 -0.29 0.12
C SER A 302 -21.37 -1.11 1.18
N ARG A 303 -20.18 -1.66 0.85
CA ARG A 303 -19.34 -2.44 1.78
C ARG A 303 -20.08 -3.62 2.39
N ASN A 304 -20.56 -4.50 1.52
CA ASN A 304 -21.10 -5.83 1.83
C ASN A 304 -20.41 -6.86 0.92
N ILE A 305 -20.88 -8.11 0.92
CA ILE A 305 -20.36 -9.22 0.10
C ILE A 305 -21.44 -9.67 -0.90
N LEU A 306 -22.22 -8.72 -1.43
CA LEU A 306 -23.30 -9.01 -2.37
C LEU A 306 -22.73 -9.50 -3.71
N LEU A 307 -23.42 -10.46 -4.32
CA LEU A 307 -23.05 -11.14 -5.56
C LEU A 307 -24.11 -10.93 -6.65
N GLY A 308 -23.77 -11.28 -7.88
CA GLY A 308 -24.71 -11.27 -9.01
C GLY A 308 -24.99 -9.87 -9.55
N SER A 309 -26.01 -9.76 -10.39
CA SER A 309 -26.33 -8.54 -11.13
C SER A 309 -27.18 -7.54 -10.36
N ILE A 310 -27.05 -6.26 -10.74
CA ILE A 310 -27.98 -5.23 -10.30
C ILE A 310 -29.35 -5.49 -10.96
N PRO A 311 -30.46 -5.59 -10.21
CA PRO A 311 -31.78 -5.83 -10.78
C PRO A 311 -32.28 -4.66 -11.63
N GLU A 312 -32.82 -4.97 -12.81
CA GLU A 312 -33.39 -3.97 -13.74
C GLU A 312 -34.58 -3.21 -13.12
N SER A 313 -35.34 -3.87 -12.24
CA SER A 313 -36.49 -3.30 -11.53
C SER A 313 -36.16 -2.05 -10.71
N LEU A 314 -34.92 -1.88 -10.25
CA LEU A 314 -34.49 -0.67 -9.53
C LEU A 314 -34.56 0.58 -10.42
N GLY A 315 -34.33 0.42 -11.73
CA GLY A 315 -34.41 1.53 -12.69
C GLY A 315 -35.83 2.03 -12.97
N HIS A 316 -36.85 1.42 -12.38
CA HIS A 316 -38.25 1.83 -12.51
C HIS A 316 -38.81 2.51 -11.26
N VAL A 317 -38.01 2.64 -10.20
CA VAL A 317 -38.43 3.33 -8.97
C VAL A 317 -38.22 4.84 -9.15
N ALA A 318 -39.26 5.54 -9.60
CA ALA A 318 -39.20 6.95 -9.99
C ALA A 318 -38.89 7.94 -8.85
N THR A 319 -38.91 7.49 -7.60
CA THR A 319 -38.60 8.27 -6.40
C THR A 319 -37.14 8.16 -5.95
N LEU A 320 -36.37 7.21 -6.50
CA LEU A 320 -34.98 6.98 -6.10
C LEU A 320 -34.10 8.18 -6.48
N GLU A 321 -33.48 8.78 -5.48
CA GLU A 321 -32.51 9.87 -5.63
C GLU A 321 -31.08 9.39 -5.41
N VAL A 322 -30.88 8.41 -4.52
CA VAL A 322 -29.56 7.93 -4.10
C VAL A 322 -29.48 6.42 -4.21
N ILE A 323 -28.53 5.94 -5.00
CA ILE A 323 -28.13 4.53 -5.06
C ILE A 323 -26.64 4.42 -4.73
N SER A 324 -26.31 3.63 -3.71
CA SER A 324 -24.91 3.40 -3.28
C SER A 324 -24.65 1.91 -3.09
N LEU A 325 -23.80 1.35 -3.97
CA LEU A 325 -23.50 -0.08 -4.08
C LEU A 325 -21.98 -0.35 -4.04
N ASN A 326 -21.18 0.62 -3.59
CA ASN A 326 -19.72 0.56 -3.65
C ASN A 326 -19.16 -0.63 -2.87
N SER A 327 -18.04 -1.19 -3.33
CA SER A 327 -17.28 -2.22 -2.62
C SER A 327 -18.17 -3.42 -2.26
N ASN A 328 -18.69 -4.08 -3.29
CA ASN A 328 -19.35 -5.37 -3.20
C ASN A 328 -18.68 -6.31 -4.22
N ASN A 329 -19.23 -7.51 -4.40
CA ASN A 329 -18.80 -8.44 -5.44
C ASN A 329 -19.88 -8.59 -6.54
N LEU A 330 -20.57 -7.49 -6.86
CA LEU A 330 -21.58 -7.46 -7.91
C LEU A 330 -20.92 -7.67 -9.28
N SER A 331 -21.62 -8.36 -10.16
CA SER A 331 -21.13 -8.73 -11.49
C SER A 331 -22.21 -8.62 -12.56
N GLY A 332 -21.84 -8.81 -13.82
CA GLY A 332 -22.78 -8.69 -14.94
C GLY A 332 -23.00 -7.23 -15.38
N SER A 333 -23.96 -7.04 -16.29
CA SER A 333 -24.20 -5.73 -16.92
C SER A 333 -24.92 -4.76 -16.00
N ILE A 334 -24.51 -3.49 -16.04
CA ILE A 334 -25.29 -2.39 -15.43
C ILE A 334 -26.61 -2.22 -16.22
N PRO A 335 -27.79 -2.28 -15.56
CA PRO A 335 -29.07 -2.05 -16.23
C PRO A 335 -29.15 -0.67 -16.88
N PRO A 336 -29.49 -0.57 -18.18
CA PRO A 336 -29.63 0.72 -18.87
C PRO A 336 -30.68 1.64 -18.24
N SER A 337 -31.70 1.05 -17.59
CA SER A 337 -32.75 1.79 -16.88
C SER A 337 -32.19 2.67 -15.76
N LEU A 338 -31.09 2.29 -15.10
CA LEU A 338 -30.43 3.11 -14.07
C LEU A 338 -29.77 4.37 -14.64
N PHE A 339 -29.37 4.34 -15.90
CA PHE A 339 -28.89 5.52 -16.60
C PHE A 339 -30.03 6.34 -17.23
N ASN A 340 -31.29 6.03 -16.90
CA ASN A 340 -32.47 6.70 -17.41
C ASN A 340 -33.47 7.01 -16.29
N MET A 341 -32.98 7.67 -15.25
CA MET A 341 -33.76 8.07 -14.07
C MET A 341 -33.60 9.57 -13.84
N SER A 342 -34.66 10.33 -14.08
CA SER A 342 -34.65 11.78 -13.86
C SER A 342 -34.56 12.17 -12.39
N SER A 343 -34.91 11.27 -11.46
CA SER A 343 -34.85 11.50 -10.01
C SER A 343 -33.44 11.36 -9.43
N LEU A 344 -32.54 10.61 -10.07
CA LEU A 344 -31.23 10.30 -9.50
C LEU A 344 -30.34 11.55 -9.38
N THR A 345 -29.83 11.77 -8.17
CA THR A 345 -28.84 12.81 -7.85
C THR A 345 -27.49 12.20 -7.48
N PHE A 346 -27.47 10.96 -6.97
CA PHE A 346 -26.27 10.23 -6.58
C PHE A 346 -26.33 8.78 -7.05
N LEU A 347 -25.33 8.36 -7.82
CA LEU A 347 -25.15 6.98 -8.24
C LEU A 347 -23.71 6.53 -7.97
N ALA A 348 -23.55 5.52 -7.13
CA ALA A 348 -22.25 4.95 -6.80
C ALA A 348 -22.26 3.43 -6.86
N MET A 349 -21.34 2.86 -7.63
CA MET A 349 -21.16 1.41 -7.77
C MET A 349 -19.69 1.02 -7.94
N THR A 350 -18.80 1.83 -7.39
CA THR A 350 -17.34 1.69 -7.44
C THR A 350 -16.86 0.40 -6.80
N ASN A 351 -15.76 -0.18 -7.29
CA ASN A 351 -15.14 -1.39 -6.75
C ASN A 351 -16.11 -2.59 -6.75
N ASN A 352 -16.48 -3.01 -7.96
CA ASN A 352 -17.30 -4.19 -8.24
C ASN A 352 -16.82 -4.86 -9.54
N SER A 353 -17.24 -6.10 -9.80
CA SER A 353 -16.96 -6.83 -11.06
C SER A 353 -17.99 -6.52 -12.17
N LEU A 354 -18.55 -5.31 -12.18
CA LEU A 354 -19.57 -4.89 -13.13
C LEU A 354 -18.96 -4.68 -14.52
N ILE A 355 -19.76 -4.95 -15.55
CA ILE A 355 -19.41 -4.68 -16.95
C ILE A 355 -20.47 -3.77 -17.59
N GLY A 356 -20.13 -3.04 -18.64
CA GLY A 356 -21.14 -2.31 -19.41
C GLY A 356 -20.59 -1.22 -20.32
N LYS A 357 -21.49 -0.37 -20.80
CA LYS A 357 -21.14 0.84 -21.54
C LYS A 357 -21.84 2.03 -20.89
N ILE A 358 -21.19 3.19 -20.90
CA ILE A 358 -21.82 4.45 -20.53
C ILE A 358 -22.73 4.85 -21.71
N PRO A 359 -24.06 5.01 -21.52
CA PRO A 359 -24.96 5.32 -22.63
C PRO A 359 -24.60 6.62 -23.33
N SER A 360 -24.70 6.63 -24.66
CA SER A 360 -24.32 7.78 -25.48
C SER A 360 -25.15 9.04 -25.20
N ASN A 361 -26.33 8.89 -24.60
CA ASN A 361 -27.28 9.94 -24.22
C ASN A 361 -27.33 10.24 -22.71
N ILE A 362 -26.36 9.75 -21.91
CA ILE A 362 -26.36 9.85 -20.44
C ILE A 362 -26.64 11.26 -19.90
N GLY A 363 -26.10 12.30 -20.54
CA GLY A 363 -26.31 13.68 -20.06
C GLY A 363 -27.72 14.22 -20.26
N TYR A 364 -28.57 13.56 -21.04
CA TYR A 364 -29.99 13.90 -21.16
C TYR A 364 -30.89 13.03 -20.29
N THR A 365 -30.46 11.80 -20.03
CA THR A 365 -31.24 10.79 -19.30
C THR A 365 -31.02 10.83 -17.79
N LEU A 366 -29.96 11.52 -17.33
CA LEU A 366 -29.69 11.82 -15.93
C LEU A 366 -29.57 13.35 -15.68
N PRO A 367 -30.63 14.14 -15.87
CA PRO A 367 -30.56 15.61 -15.80
C PRO A 367 -30.25 16.17 -14.40
N ASN A 368 -30.58 15.43 -13.34
CA ASN A 368 -30.41 15.87 -11.95
C ASN A 368 -29.18 15.25 -11.26
N ILE A 369 -28.37 14.46 -11.98
CA ILE A 369 -27.20 13.80 -11.40
C ILE A 369 -26.19 14.84 -10.93
N GLN A 370 -25.74 14.68 -9.69
CA GLN A 370 -24.74 15.53 -9.06
C GLN A 370 -23.45 14.75 -8.81
N GLU A 371 -23.56 13.49 -8.40
CA GLU A 371 -22.40 12.66 -8.10
C GLU A 371 -22.50 11.28 -8.76
N LEU A 372 -21.45 10.93 -9.50
CA LEU A 372 -21.38 9.71 -10.28
C LEU A 372 -20.04 9.00 -9.99
N TYR A 373 -20.10 7.93 -9.19
CA TYR A 373 -18.94 7.15 -8.75
C TYR A 373 -18.92 5.76 -9.39
N LEU A 374 -18.17 5.66 -10.47
CA LEU A 374 -18.15 4.51 -11.37
C LEU A 374 -16.76 3.87 -11.50
N SER A 375 -15.84 4.17 -10.57
CA SER A 375 -14.45 3.68 -10.64
C SER A 375 -14.36 2.19 -10.37
N ASP A 376 -13.27 1.55 -10.82
CA ASP A 376 -13.04 0.12 -10.63
C ASP A 376 -14.22 -0.75 -11.14
N VAL A 377 -14.73 -0.39 -12.32
CA VAL A 377 -15.80 -1.09 -13.06
C VAL A 377 -15.38 -1.21 -14.51
N LYS A 378 -15.63 -2.34 -15.16
CA LYS A 378 -15.18 -2.56 -16.54
C LYS A 378 -16.14 -1.96 -17.55
N PHE A 379 -15.82 -0.77 -18.05
CA PHE A 379 -16.55 -0.14 -19.15
C PHE A 379 -15.88 -0.40 -20.51
N ASP A 380 -16.70 -0.49 -21.55
CA ASP A 380 -16.25 -0.48 -22.95
C ASP A 380 -16.56 0.87 -23.61
N GLY A 381 -15.65 1.34 -24.47
CA GLY A 381 -15.76 2.59 -25.22
C GLY A 381 -15.08 3.79 -24.56
N SER A 382 -15.65 4.97 -24.79
CA SER A 382 -15.14 6.29 -24.38
C SER A 382 -16.18 7.05 -23.57
N ILE A 383 -15.80 8.20 -23.01
CA ILE A 383 -16.73 9.11 -22.31
C ILE A 383 -17.67 9.75 -23.36
N PRO A 384 -19.00 9.59 -23.24
CA PRO A 384 -19.94 10.19 -24.19
C PRO A 384 -19.95 11.72 -24.15
N ALA A 385 -19.96 12.37 -25.32
CA ALA A 385 -20.05 13.83 -25.43
C ALA A 385 -21.36 14.41 -24.87
N SER A 386 -22.44 13.62 -24.79
CA SER A 386 -23.71 14.09 -24.20
C SER A 386 -23.57 14.44 -22.72
N LEU A 387 -22.57 13.91 -22.01
CA LEU A 387 -22.32 14.19 -20.59
C LEU A 387 -22.17 15.69 -20.31
N LEU A 388 -21.76 16.48 -21.32
CA LEU A 388 -21.71 17.95 -21.26
C LEU A 388 -23.05 18.61 -20.92
N ASN A 389 -24.17 17.89 -21.08
CA ASN A 389 -25.51 18.37 -20.75
C ASN A 389 -25.97 18.00 -19.32
N ALA A 390 -25.18 17.23 -18.56
CA ALA A 390 -25.44 16.95 -17.15
C ALA A 390 -25.02 18.17 -16.29
N SER A 391 -25.73 19.29 -16.42
CA SER A 391 -25.33 20.60 -15.85
C SER A 391 -25.20 20.65 -14.33
N ASN A 392 -25.83 19.71 -13.62
CA ASN A 392 -25.77 19.58 -12.17
C ASN A 392 -24.58 18.74 -11.67
N LEU A 393 -23.80 18.12 -12.57
CA LEU A 393 -22.72 17.23 -12.21
C LEU A 393 -21.60 17.98 -11.47
N GLN A 394 -21.28 17.48 -10.27
CA GLN A 394 -20.29 18.02 -9.35
C GLN A 394 -19.09 17.08 -9.20
N THR A 395 -19.37 15.78 -9.04
CA THR A 395 -18.33 14.76 -8.87
C THR A 395 -18.48 13.68 -9.92
N PHE A 396 -17.40 13.39 -10.65
CA PHE A 396 -17.39 12.37 -11.67
C PHE A 396 -16.13 11.52 -11.59
N TYR A 397 -16.28 10.30 -11.06
CA TYR A 397 -15.18 9.37 -10.82
C TYR A 397 -15.31 8.14 -11.72
N LEU A 398 -14.32 7.93 -12.58
CA LEU A 398 -14.23 6.84 -13.55
C LEU A 398 -12.83 6.21 -13.56
N ALA A 399 -12.13 6.22 -12.44
CA ALA A 399 -10.80 5.66 -12.37
C ALA A 399 -10.80 4.13 -12.60
N ASN A 400 -9.76 3.59 -13.24
CA ASN A 400 -9.57 2.15 -13.40
C ASN A 400 -10.75 1.42 -14.08
N CYS A 401 -11.26 1.98 -15.18
CA CYS A 401 -12.41 1.45 -15.90
C CYS A 401 -12.10 0.74 -17.22
N GLY A 402 -10.87 0.88 -17.72
CA GLY A 402 -10.48 0.40 -19.05
C GLY A 402 -11.04 1.25 -20.20
N LEU A 403 -11.41 2.50 -19.94
CA LEU A 403 -11.93 3.42 -20.95
C LEU A 403 -10.84 3.91 -21.91
N THR A 404 -11.24 4.22 -23.14
CA THR A 404 -10.34 4.63 -24.24
C THR A 404 -10.79 5.94 -24.89
N GLY A 405 -9.98 6.45 -25.81
CA GLY A 405 -10.30 7.64 -26.63
C GLY A 405 -9.91 8.96 -25.97
N SER A 406 -10.39 10.06 -26.54
CA SER A 406 -10.09 11.42 -26.06
C SER A 406 -11.06 11.87 -24.95
N ILE A 407 -10.55 12.63 -23.99
CA ILE A 407 -11.37 13.26 -22.95
C ILE A 407 -12.19 14.40 -23.59
N PRO A 408 -13.54 14.42 -23.47
CA PRO A 408 -14.35 15.50 -24.03
C PRO A 408 -14.11 16.83 -23.30
N PRO A 409 -14.44 17.98 -23.92
CA PRO A 409 -14.25 19.30 -23.33
C PRO A 409 -15.28 19.59 -22.22
N LEU A 410 -15.02 19.04 -21.02
CA LEU A 410 -15.93 19.08 -19.85
C LEU A 410 -16.15 20.47 -19.22
N GLY A 411 -15.56 21.53 -19.78
CA GLY A 411 -15.65 22.90 -19.29
C GLY A 411 -17.04 23.54 -19.33
N SER A 412 -18.01 22.92 -19.99
CA SER A 412 -19.41 23.38 -19.98
C SER A 412 -20.15 23.00 -18.69
N LEU A 413 -19.54 22.20 -17.81
CA LEU A 413 -20.13 21.76 -16.54
C LEU A 413 -19.87 22.81 -15.45
N PRO A 414 -20.85 23.67 -15.09
CA PRO A 414 -20.61 24.83 -14.22
C PRO A 414 -20.36 24.44 -12.76
N ASN A 415 -20.82 23.26 -12.35
CA ASN A 415 -20.77 22.78 -10.98
C ASN A 415 -19.65 21.77 -10.73
N LEU A 416 -18.86 21.42 -11.75
CA LEU A 416 -17.84 20.39 -11.66
C LEU A 416 -16.76 20.79 -10.63
N GLN A 417 -16.64 19.97 -9.60
CA GLN A 417 -15.72 20.15 -8.48
C GLN A 417 -14.62 19.10 -8.46
N LYS A 418 -14.96 17.85 -8.79
CA LYS A 418 -14.04 16.72 -8.67
C LYS A 418 -14.14 15.85 -9.91
N LEU A 419 -13.02 15.69 -10.61
CA LEU A 419 -12.91 14.86 -11.81
C LEU A 419 -11.78 13.87 -11.61
N ASP A 420 -12.13 12.58 -11.62
CA ASP A 420 -11.17 11.48 -11.54
C ASP A 420 -11.33 10.57 -12.76
N LEU A 421 -10.32 10.58 -13.63
CA LEU A 421 -10.23 9.75 -14.82
C LEU A 421 -8.99 8.85 -14.78
N GLY A 422 -8.38 8.67 -13.60
CA GLY A 422 -7.11 7.97 -13.44
C GLY A 422 -7.13 6.50 -13.89
N PHE A 423 -5.96 5.91 -14.16
CA PHE A 423 -5.80 4.48 -14.47
C PHE A 423 -6.67 3.97 -15.64
N ASN A 424 -6.83 4.76 -16.70
CA ASN A 424 -7.54 4.36 -17.93
C ASN A 424 -6.57 4.33 -19.13
N MET A 425 -7.11 4.32 -20.35
CA MET A 425 -6.33 4.40 -21.59
C MET A 425 -6.67 5.68 -22.38
N PHE A 426 -6.95 6.79 -21.68
CA PHE A 426 -7.26 8.05 -22.33
C PHE A 426 -6.04 8.66 -23.01
N GLU A 427 -6.28 9.29 -24.15
CA GLU A 427 -5.29 10.06 -24.90
C GLU A 427 -5.63 11.56 -24.85
N ALA A 428 -4.63 12.42 -24.96
CA ALA A 428 -4.84 13.86 -25.10
C ALA A 428 -4.85 14.26 -26.57
N ASP A 429 -6.03 14.62 -27.09
CA ASP A 429 -6.15 15.30 -28.38
C ASP A 429 -5.85 16.80 -28.21
N GLY A 430 -4.55 17.12 -28.18
CA GLY A 430 -4.05 18.50 -28.15
C GLY A 430 -4.36 19.29 -26.87
N TRP A 431 -4.61 18.62 -25.73
CA TRP A 431 -4.92 19.23 -24.43
C TRP A 431 -6.12 20.19 -24.43
N SER A 432 -6.96 20.16 -25.46
CA SER A 432 -8.12 21.04 -25.62
C SER A 432 -9.11 20.92 -24.45
N PHE A 433 -9.23 19.74 -23.85
CA PHE A 433 -10.06 19.51 -22.67
C PHE A 433 -9.57 20.30 -21.44
N VAL A 434 -8.26 20.49 -21.25
CA VAL A 434 -7.74 21.32 -20.15
C VAL A 434 -8.09 22.79 -20.35
N SER A 435 -7.96 23.29 -21.58
CA SER A 435 -8.40 24.64 -21.92
C SER A 435 -9.89 24.83 -21.64
N SER A 436 -10.71 23.80 -21.90
CA SER A 436 -12.12 23.81 -21.53
C SER A 436 -12.34 23.87 -20.02
N LEU A 437 -11.62 23.04 -19.24
CA LEU A 437 -11.72 22.98 -17.77
C LEU A 437 -11.38 24.30 -17.06
N THR A 438 -10.72 25.25 -17.72
CA THR A 438 -10.52 26.61 -17.17
C THR A 438 -11.85 27.33 -16.88
N ASN A 439 -12.94 26.95 -17.55
CA ASN A 439 -14.28 27.46 -17.28
C ASN A 439 -14.93 26.86 -16.02
N CYS A 440 -14.40 25.75 -15.49
CA CYS A 440 -14.89 25.12 -14.27
C CYS A 440 -14.32 25.81 -13.03
N SER A 441 -14.85 26.98 -12.68
CA SER A 441 -14.38 27.79 -11.54
C SER A 441 -14.42 27.09 -10.19
N ARG A 442 -15.28 26.07 -10.01
CA ARG A 442 -15.41 25.30 -8.76
C ARG A 442 -14.52 24.05 -8.70
N LEU A 443 -13.66 23.83 -9.70
CA LEU A 443 -12.82 22.62 -9.78
C LEU A 443 -11.77 22.62 -8.66
N THR A 444 -11.86 21.63 -7.78
CA THR A 444 -10.94 21.44 -6.64
C THR A 444 -10.02 20.23 -6.83
N ARG A 445 -10.40 19.24 -7.64
CA ARG A 445 -9.62 18.02 -7.84
C ARG A 445 -9.66 17.58 -9.30
N LEU A 446 -8.48 17.37 -9.87
CA LEU A 446 -8.28 16.84 -11.21
C LEU A 446 -7.26 15.70 -11.15
N MET A 447 -7.72 14.48 -11.37
CA MET A 447 -6.89 13.28 -11.40
C MET A 447 -6.96 12.63 -12.78
N LEU A 448 -5.81 12.55 -13.44
CA LEU A 448 -5.61 12.04 -14.80
C LEU A 448 -4.44 11.05 -14.86
N ASP A 449 -3.93 10.62 -13.70
CA ASP A 449 -2.78 9.74 -13.59
C ASP A 449 -3.03 8.35 -14.20
N GLY A 450 -1.99 7.63 -14.60
CA GLY A 450 -2.11 6.27 -15.13
C GLY A 450 -2.86 6.16 -16.46
N ASN A 451 -2.71 7.11 -17.37
CA ASN A 451 -3.34 7.11 -18.70
C ASN A 451 -2.28 7.10 -19.83
N ASN A 452 -2.72 7.23 -21.08
CA ASN A 452 -1.85 7.36 -22.25
C ASN A 452 -1.75 8.83 -22.72
N ILE A 453 -1.91 9.80 -21.81
CA ILE A 453 -1.87 11.23 -22.15
C ILE A 453 -0.45 11.61 -22.56
N GLN A 454 -0.31 12.25 -23.72
CA GLN A 454 0.98 12.58 -24.32
C GLN A 454 1.09 14.05 -24.76
N GLY A 455 2.30 14.45 -25.14
CA GLY A 455 2.62 15.80 -25.59
C GLY A 455 2.97 16.75 -24.43
N ASN A 456 3.16 18.02 -24.77
CA ASN A 456 3.63 19.02 -23.81
C ASN A 456 2.46 19.58 -22.98
N LEU A 457 2.67 19.72 -21.68
CA LEU A 457 1.69 20.37 -20.79
C LEU A 457 1.53 21.85 -21.21
N PRO A 458 0.31 22.32 -21.54
CA PRO A 458 0.11 23.68 -22.04
C PRO A 458 0.12 24.72 -20.93
N ASN A 459 0.49 25.96 -21.25
CA ASN A 459 0.46 27.08 -20.29
C ASN A 459 -0.94 27.35 -19.73
N THR A 460 -2.01 26.96 -20.45
CA THR A 460 -3.40 27.06 -19.99
C THR A 460 -3.68 26.24 -18.72
N ILE A 461 -2.81 25.30 -18.34
CA ILE A 461 -2.90 24.59 -17.06
C ILE A 461 -2.91 25.56 -15.87
N GLY A 462 -2.19 26.68 -15.96
CA GLY A 462 -2.15 27.70 -14.93
C GLY A 462 -3.41 28.56 -14.83
N ASN A 463 -4.36 28.38 -15.76
CA ASN A 463 -5.66 29.07 -15.78
C ASN A 463 -6.80 28.17 -15.27
N LEU A 464 -6.50 26.98 -14.76
CA LEU A 464 -7.48 26.19 -14.01
C LEU A 464 -7.91 26.95 -12.74
N SER A 465 -8.99 26.48 -12.10
CA SER A 465 -9.53 27.13 -10.90
C SER A 465 -8.43 27.41 -9.85
N SER A 466 -8.49 28.60 -9.26
CA SER A 466 -7.61 28.98 -8.15
C SER A 466 -7.84 28.14 -6.89
N ASP A 467 -9.00 27.50 -6.78
CA ASP A 467 -9.37 26.61 -5.68
C ASP A 467 -8.92 25.16 -5.93
N LEU A 468 -8.21 24.89 -7.03
CA LEU A 468 -7.68 23.57 -7.36
C LEU A 468 -6.69 23.11 -6.28
N GLN A 469 -7.04 22.04 -5.57
CA GLN A 469 -6.25 21.45 -4.51
C GLN A 469 -5.37 20.31 -5.00
N TRP A 470 -5.92 19.43 -5.85
CA TRP A 470 -5.22 18.23 -6.33
C TRP A 470 -5.08 18.25 -7.84
N LEU A 471 -3.85 18.10 -8.32
CA LEU A 471 -3.52 17.88 -9.72
C LEU A 471 -2.63 16.64 -9.85
N TRP A 472 -3.22 15.54 -10.30
CA TRP A 472 -2.51 14.27 -10.51
C TRP A 472 -2.41 13.98 -11.99
N LEU A 473 -1.17 13.93 -12.48
CA LEU A 473 -0.81 13.70 -13.88
C LEU A 473 0.20 12.54 -14.03
N GLY A 474 0.53 11.86 -12.92
CA GLY A 474 1.58 10.84 -12.88
C GLY A 474 1.29 9.63 -13.77
N GLY A 475 2.31 8.86 -14.16
CA GLY A 475 2.12 7.62 -14.92
C GLY A 475 1.48 7.81 -16.30
N ASN A 476 1.92 8.84 -17.03
CA ASN A 476 1.48 9.16 -18.39
C ASN A 476 2.69 9.28 -19.34
N ASN A 477 2.46 9.74 -20.57
CA ASN A 477 3.49 9.99 -21.58
C ASN A 477 3.71 11.51 -21.81
N ILE A 478 3.49 12.34 -20.78
CA ILE A 478 3.63 13.80 -20.87
C ILE A 478 5.10 14.16 -21.04
N SER A 479 5.40 14.98 -22.04
CA SER A 479 6.76 15.37 -22.42
C SER A 479 6.97 16.89 -22.34
N GLY A 480 8.16 17.35 -22.72
CA GLY A 480 8.50 18.78 -22.68
C GLY A 480 8.78 19.29 -21.27
N SER A 481 8.85 20.61 -21.10
CA SER A 481 9.14 21.26 -19.83
C SER A 481 7.89 21.56 -19.01
N ILE A 482 8.03 21.62 -17.68
CA ILE A 482 6.97 22.10 -16.80
C ILE A 482 6.75 23.61 -17.05
N PRO A 483 5.55 24.06 -17.47
CA PRO A 483 5.27 25.46 -17.75
C PRO A 483 5.31 26.29 -16.44
N PRO A 484 5.95 27.48 -16.43
CA PRO A 484 6.00 28.34 -15.24
C PRO A 484 4.63 28.75 -14.70
N GLU A 485 3.61 28.79 -15.55
CA GLU A 485 2.22 29.10 -15.21
C GLU A 485 1.62 28.13 -14.19
N ILE A 486 2.22 26.95 -13.97
CA ILE A 486 1.82 26.05 -12.88
C ILE A 486 1.85 26.74 -11.51
N GLY A 487 2.74 27.72 -11.33
CA GLY A 487 2.85 28.53 -10.11
C GLY A 487 1.66 29.48 -9.87
N ASN A 488 0.71 29.59 -10.81
CA ASN A 488 -0.52 30.36 -10.62
C ASN A 488 -1.58 29.61 -9.79
N LEU A 489 -1.45 28.28 -9.68
CA LEU A 489 -2.43 27.41 -9.00
C LEU A 489 -2.24 27.40 -7.47
N LYS A 490 -2.36 28.57 -6.83
CA LYS A 490 -2.02 28.79 -5.42
C LYS A 490 -2.81 27.95 -4.41
N GLY A 491 -3.96 27.40 -4.82
CA GLY A 491 -4.76 26.47 -4.01
C GLY A 491 -4.17 25.05 -3.90
N LEU A 492 -3.15 24.71 -4.70
CA LEU A 492 -2.62 23.35 -4.77
C LEU A 492 -2.04 22.91 -3.43
N THR A 493 -2.49 21.73 -3.01
CA THR A 493 -1.97 20.97 -1.87
C THR A 493 -1.23 19.72 -2.33
N LYS A 494 -1.61 19.15 -3.48
CA LYS A 494 -0.97 17.95 -4.04
C LYS A 494 -0.69 18.12 -5.52
N LEU A 495 0.58 17.98 -5.90
CA LEU A 495 1.03 18.02 -7.28
C LEU A 495 1.85 16.78 -7.61
N TYR A 496 1.26 15.88 -8.40
CA TYR A 496 1.89 14.63 -8.84
C TYR A 496 2.08 14.65 -10.35
N MET A 497 3.34 14.58 -10.78
CA MET A 497 3.72 14.45 -12.20
C MET A 497 4.80 13.37 -12.37
N ASP A 498 4.86 12.41 -11.44
CA ASP A 498 5.83 11.31 -11.47
C ASP A 498 5.60 10.35 -12.64
N CYS A 499 6.60 9.53 -12.98
CA CYS A 499 6.51 8.52 -14.04
C CYS A 499 6.01 9.09 -15.38
N ASN A 500 6.65 10.15 -15.87
CA ASN A 500 6.35 10.80 -17.15
C ASN A 500 7.66 10.97 -17.98
N LEU A 501 7.58 11.71 -19.09
CA LEU A 501 8.70 12.04 -19.97
C LEU A 501 9.11 13.52 -19.84
N LEU A 502 8.86 14.16 -18.70
CA LEU A 502 9.13 15.58 -18.49
C LEU A 502 10.63 15.86 -18.52
N THR A 503 11.01 17.01 -19.09
CA THR A 503 12.39 17.46 -19.32
C THR A 503 12.58 18.91 -18.86
N GLY A 504 13.79 19.44 -18.96
CA GLY A 504 14.09 20.82 -18.54
C GLY A 504 14.14 20.98 -17.03
N ASN A 505 14.07 22.22 -16.55
CA ASN A 505 14.25 22.57 -15.13
C ASN A 505 12.89 22.66 -14.41
N ILE A 506 12.90 22.51 -13.09
CA ILE A 506 11.76 22.93 -12.26
C ILE A 506 11.68 24.47 -12.32
N PRO A 507 10.54 25.06 -12.73
CA PRO A 507 10.42 26.51 -12.80
C PRO A 507 10.42 27.13 -11.39
N PRO A 508 11.14 28.25 -11.14
CA PRO A 508 11.16 28.90 -9.82
C PRO A 508 9.78 29.34 -9.30
N THR A 509 8.81 29.54 -10.21
CA THR A 509 7.43 29.84 -9.86
C THR A 509 6.75 28.75 -9.03
N ILE A 510 7.32 27.54 -8.95
CA ILE A 510 6.87 26.49 -8.03
C ILE A 510 6.80 26.99 -6.58
N GLY A 511 7.71 27.90 -6.19
CA GLY A 511 7.74 28.48 -4.84
C GLY A 511 6.55 29.39 -4.51
N ASN A 512 5.67 29.69 -5.47
CA ASN A 512 4.43 30.44 -5.24
C ASN A 512 3.30 29.56 -4.68
N LEU A 513 3.47 28.23 -4.69
CA LEU A 513 2.46 27.27 -4.24
C LEU A 513 2.51 27.07 -2.72
N HIS A 514 2.27 28.13 -1.95
CA HIS A 514 2.50 28.13 -0.49
C HIS A 514 1.66 27.11 0.32
N ASN A 515 0.57 26.60 -0.26
CA ASN A 515 -0.28 25.56 0.34
C ASN A 515 0.15 24.13 -0.02
N LEU A 516 1.24 23.96 -0.78
CA LEU A 516 1.65 22.66 -1.27
C LEU A 516 2.17 21.77 -0.14
N VAL A 517 1.54 20.60 0.01
CA VAL A 517 1.83 19.60 1.03
C VAL A 517 2.61 18.42 0.44
N ASP A 518 2.22 17.98 -0.76
CA ASP A 518 2.87 16.86 -1.46
C ASP A 518 3.36 17.30 -2.86
N LEU A 519 4.66 17.15 -3.12
CA LEU A 519 5.28 17.38 -4.43
C LEU A 519 6.02 16.12 -4.90
N ASN A 520 5.55 15.52 -5.98
CA ASN A 520 6.14 14.29 -6.54
C ASN A 520 6.44 14.44 -8.03
N PHE A 521 7.73 14.48 -8.37
CA PHE A 521 8.26 14.48 -9.74
C PHE A 521 9.15 13.26 -10.03
N THR A 522 9.02 12.21 -9.22
CA THR A 522 9.82 10.98 -9.32
C THR A 522 9.81 10.41 -10.74
N GLN A 523 10.92 9.83 -11.20
CA GLN A 523 11.00 9.09 -12.46
C GLN A 523 10.57 9.92 -13.68
N ASN A 524 11.36 10.94 -13.99
CA ASN A 524 11.25 11.79 -15.17
C ASN A 524 12.66 12.03 -15.76
N TYR A 525 12.76 12.92 -16.75
CA TYR A 525 14.03 13.40 -17.31
C TYR A 525 14.29 14.86 -16.95
N LEU A 526 13.77 15.34 -15.81
CA LEU A 526 14.03 16.70 -15.34
C LEU A 526 15.52 16.87 -15.04
N SER A 527 16.04 18.06 -15.29
CA SER A 527 17.47 18.35 -15.25
C SER A 527 17.75 19.75 -14.69
N GLY A 528 19.02 20.16 -14.74
CA GLY A 528 19.45 21.45 -14.18
C GLY A 528 19.54 21.40 -12.65
N VAL A 529 19.55 22.57 -12.01
CA VAL A 529 19.63 22.71 -10.56
C VAL A 529 18.25 22.67 -9.93
N ILE A 530 18.17 22.12 -8.72
CA ILE A 530 16.97 22.25 -7.88
C ILE A 530 16.87 23.74 -7.45
N PRO A 531 15.75 24.44 -7.71
CA PRO A 531 15.66 25.88 -7.44
C PRO A 531 15.50 26.18 -5.95
N ASP A 532 16.13 27.26 -5.48
CA ASP A 532 16.00 27.74 -4.09
C ASP A 532 14.56 28.06 -3.68
N ALA A 533 13.71 28.37 -4.67
CA ALA A 533 12.30 28.67 -4.46
C ALA A 533 11.51 27.51 -3.80
N ILE A 534 12.02 26.28 -3.80
CA ILE A 534 11.42 25.17 -3.05
C ILE A 534 11.37 25.48 -1.55
N GLY A 535 12.33 26.23 -1.00
CA GLY A 535 12.32 26.64 0.41
C GLY A 535 11.10 27.49 0.81
N ASN A 536 10.40 28.08 -0.14
CA ASN A 536 9.18 28.87 0.11
C ASN A 536 7.93 28.00 0.40
N LEU A 537 8.04 26.67 0.25
CA LEU A 537 6.93 25.73 0.41
C LEU A 537 6.81 25.25 1.87
N LEU A 538 6.41 26.17 2.76
CA LEU A 538 6.45 25.95 4.22
C LEU A 538 5.48 24.87 4.74
N GLN A 539 4.49 24.46 3.95
CA GLN A 539 3.55 23.39 4.27
C GLN A 539 3.98 22.02 3.72
N LEU A 540 5.12 21.95 3.02
CA LEU A 540 5.54 20.74 2.33
C LEU A 540 5.92 19.65 3.33
N THR A 541 5.25 18.51 3.21
CA THR A 541 5.48 17.32 4.05
C THR A 541 6.19 16.19 3.29
N ASN A 542 6.06 16.17 1.96
CA ASN A 542 6.63 15.14 1.11
C ASN A 542 7.22 15.75 -0.16
N LEU A 543 8.55 15.64 -0.30
CA LEU A 543 9.30 16.07 -1.48
C LEU A 543 10.00 14.87 -2.12
N ARG A 544 9.56 14.50 -3.33
CA ARG A 544 10.16 13.41 -4.10
C ARG A 544 10.59 13.88 -5.48
N LEU A 545 11.90 13.91 -5.68
CA LEU A 545 12.58 14.30 -6.92
C LEU A 545 13.48 13.18 -7.45
N ASP A 546 13.34 11.97 -6.93
CA ASP A 546 14.24 10.86 -7.25
C ASP A 546 14.08 10.35 -8.68
N ARG A 547 15.13 9.68 -9.20
CA ARG A 547 15.17 9.14 -10.56
C ARG A 547 14.96 10.21 -11.62
N ASN A 548 15.76 11.26 -11.57
CA ASN A 548 15.81 12.34 -12.54
C ASN A 548 17.27 12.60 -12.95
N ASN A 549 17.51 13.70 -13.66
CA ASN A 549 18.83 14.15 -14.08
C ASN A 549 19.22 15.49 -13.44
N PHE A 550 18.76 15.76 -12.20
CA PHE A 550 19.13 16.97 -11.47
C PHE A 550 20.64 16.99 -11.18
N SER A 551 21.23 18.18 -11.20
CA SER A 551 22.67 18.40 -11.05
C SER A 551 22.94 19.62 -10.17
N GLY A 552 24.21 19.84 -9.81
CA GLY A 552 24.60 20.89 -8.87
C GLY A 552 24.36 20.49 -7.41
N SER A 553 24.51 21.45 -6.51
CA SER A 553 24.39 21.22 -5.07
C SER A 553 22.94 21.17 -4.61
N ILE A 554 22.69 20.43 -3.52
CA ILE A 554 21.40 20.46 -2.84
C ILE A 554 21.20 21.88 -2.25
N PRO A 555 20.08 22.57 -2.54
CA PRO A 555 19.82 23.91 -2.01
C PRO A 555 19.64 23.90 -0.48
N ALA A 556 20.36 24.77 0.23
CA ALA A 556 20.22 24.92 1.69
C ALA A 556 18.83 25.43 2.10
N SER A 557 18.15 26.13 1.19
CA SER A 557 16.77 26.62 1.33
C SER A 557 15.74 25.53 1.62
N ILE A 558 15.99 24.27 1.24
CA ILE A 558 15.14 23.11 1.61
C ILE A 558 14.99 22.98 3.14
N GLY A 559 15.98 23.43 3.91
CA GLY A 559 15.90 23.47 5.38
C GLY A 559 14.76 24.34 5.93
N GLN A 560 14.17 25.23 5.12
CA GLN A 560 13.02 26.06 5.52
C GLN A 560 11.70 25.28 5.50
N CYS A 561 11.64 24.14 4.80
CA CYS A 561 10.46 23.27 4.74
C CYS A 561 10.34 22.42 6.02
N THR A 562 10.10 23.09 7.14
CA THR A 562 10.12 22.52 8.51
C THR A 562 9.02 21.50 8.82
N GLN A 563 8.13 21.19 7.88
CA GLN A 563 7.09 20.17 8.00
C GLN A 563 7.41 18.88 7.21
N LEU A 564 8.56 18.82 6.53
CA LEU A 564 8.96 17.66 5.73
C LEU A 564 9.09 16.41 6.61
N THR A 565 8.39 15.36 6.22
CA THR A 565 8.49 14.00 6.78
C THR A 565 9.27 13.07 5.85
N THR A 566 9.22 13.36 4.54
CA THR A 566 9.90 12.62 3.47
C THR A 566 10.69 13.58 2.59
N LEU A 567 12.00 13.34 2.46
CA LEU A 567 12.86 13.98 1.47
C LEU A 567 13.58 12.92 0.66
N ASN A 568 13.21 12.77 -0.61
CA ASN A 568 13.83 11.82 -1.53
C ASN A 568 14.43 12.53 -2.76
N LEU A 569 15.76 12.54 -2.83
CA LEU A 569 16.55 13.12 -3.92
C LEU A 569 17.41 12.06 -4.63
N ALA A 570 17.13 10.77 -4.40
CA ALA A 570 17.95 9.67 -4.85
C ALA A 570 18.03 9.56 -6.38
N TYR A 571 19.05 8.87 -6.91
CA TYR A 571 19.19 8.60 -8.35
C TYR A 571 19.14 9.89 -9.19
N ASN A 572 20.08 10.79 -8.93
CA ASN A 572 20.30 12.03 -9.67
C ASN A 572 21.81 12.24 -9.91
N SER A 573 22.18 13.41 -10.42
CA SER A 573 23.57 13.85 -10.59
C SER A 573 23.96 14.97 -9.62
N LEU A 574 23.35 15.01 -8.42
CA LEU A 574 23.63 16.04 -7.42
C LEU A 574 25.05 15.89 -6.87
N ASN A 575 25.72 17.01 -6.59
CA ASN A 575 27.11 17.03 -6.15
C ASN A 575 27.33 18.03 -5.00
N GLY A 576 28.58 18.18 -4.57
CA GLY A 576 28.92 19.02 -3.41
C GLY A 576 28.54 18.38 -2.08
N SER A 577 28.65 19.16 -1.00
CA SER A 577 28.36 18.72 0.36
C SER A 577 26.86 18.73 0.68
N ILE A 578 26.45 17.84 1.58
CA ILE A 578 25.09 17.85 2.14
C ILE A 578 24.94 19.10 3.04
N PRO A 579 24.00 20.02 2.78
CA PRO A 579 23.80 21.20 3.61
C PRO A 579 23.35 20.84 5.03
N SER A 580 23.97 21.43 6.06
CA SER A 580 23.61 21.19 7.46
C SER A 580 22.17 21.59 7.80
N ASN A 581 21.60 22.55 7.06
CA ASN A 581 20.21 22.99 7.22
C ASN A 581 19.17 21.88 6.99
N ILE A 582 19.48 20.84 6.21
CA ILE A 582 18.56 19.69 6.02
C ILE A 582 18.38 18.93 7.34
N PHE A 583 19.42 18.87 8.17
CA PHE A 583 19.39 18.23 9.47
C PHE A 583 18.76 19.11 10.57
N GLN A 584 18.22 20.27 10.21
CA GLN A 584 17.41 21.12 11.10
C GLN A 584 15.90 20.89 10.88
N ILE A 585 15.53 19.97 9.98
CA ILE A 585 14.15 19.58 9.70
C ILE A 585 13.74 18.47 10.68
N TYR A 586 13.45 18.83 11.93
CA TYR A 586 13.14 17.88 13.01
C TYR A 586 11.88 17.02 12.76
N SER A 587 11.04 17.43 11.81
CA SER A 587 9.83 16.70 11.38
C SER A 587 10.13 15.49 10.50
N LEU A 588 11.37 15.34 9.98
CA LEU A 588 11.74 14.19 9.15
C LEU A 588 11.59 12.90 9.96
N SER A 589 10.59 12.11 9.59
CA SER A 589 10.19 10.91 10.33
C SER A 589 10.13 9.67 9.46
N VAL A 590 9.88 9.82 8.17
CA VAL A 590 9.70 8.67 7.26
C VAL A 590 11.01 8.31 6.59
N VAL A 591 11.55 9.21 5.77
CA VAL A 591 12.74 8.91 4.98
C VAL A 591 13.53 10.16 4.61
N LEU A 592 14.86 10.05 4.72
CA LEU A 592 15.84 10.92 4.09
C LEU A 592 16.68 10.05 3.15
N ASP A 593 16.43 10.18 1.85
CA ASP A 593 17.14 9.40 0.82
C ASP A 593 17.86 10.33 -0.15
N LEU A 594 19.19 10.29 -0.06
CA LEU A 594 20.15 11.03 -0.89
C LEU A 594 21.01 10.08 -1.72
N SER A 595 20.63 8.81 -1.82
CA SER A 595 21.44 7.77 -2.44
C SER A 595 21.63 7.95 -3.94
N HIS A 596 22.64 7.31 -4.51
CA HIS A 596 22.89 7.32 -5.96
C HIS A 596 23.04 8.75 -6.53
N ASN A 597 24.01 9.49 -6.01
CA ASN A 597 24.38 10.82 -6.45
C ASN A 597 25.92 10.95 -6.47
N TYR A 598 26.44 12.17 -6.65
CA TYR A 598 27.86 12.51 -6.59
C TYR A 598 28.19 13.38 -5.36
N LEU A 599 27.41 13.26 -4.28
CA LEU A 599 27.60 14.05 -3.06
C LEU A 599 28.96 13.73 -2.43
N SER A 600 29.64 14.74 -1.92
CA SER A 600 31.00 14.64 -1.38
C SER A 600 31.13 15.36 -0.03
N GLY A 601 32.30 15.25 0.60
CA GLY A 601 32.52 15.78 1.96
C GLY A 601 31.96 14.85 3.04
N GLY A 602 31.98 15.33 4.29
CA GLY A 602 31.51 14.59 5.46
C GLY A 602 30.01 14.67 5.69
N MET A 603 29.47 13.67 6.39
CA MET A 603 28.13 13.76 6.96
C MET A 603 28.17 14.77 8.13
N PRO A 604 27.28 15.79 8.16
CA PRO A 604 27.24 16.76 9.26
C PRO A 604 26.88 16.12 10.60
N GLU A 605 27.48 16.62 11.69
CA GLU A 605 27.18 16.17 13.07
C GLU A 605 25.74 16.48 13.48
N GLU A 606 25.08 17.43 12.83
CA GLU A 606 23.67 17.75 13.03
C GLU A 606 22.72 16.59 12.69
N VAL A 607 23.18 15.51 12.06
CA VAL A 607 22.36 14.33 11.76
C VAL A 607 21.64 13.76 12.99
N GLY A 608 22.24 13.89 14.19
CA GLY A 608 21.62 13.47 15.45
C GLY A 608 20.36 14.26 15.84
N ASN A 609 20.06 15.37 15.17
CA ASN A 609 18.81 16.12 15.37
C ASN A 609 17.59 15.39 14.80
N LEU A 610 17.80 14.46 13.86
CA LEU A 610 16.72 13.75 13.16
C LEU A 610 16.20 12.57 13.99
N VAL A 611 15.87 12.83 15.26
CA VAL A 611 15.51 11.81 16.27
C VAL A 611 14.28 10.97 15.91
N ASN A 612 13.43 11.51 15.02
CA ASN A 612 12.21 10.86 14.56
C ASN A 612 12.38 10.01 13.30
N LEU A 613 13.55 10.03 12.67
CA LEU A 613 13.75 9.47 11.34
C LEU A 613 13.74 7.93 11.36
N ASN A 614 12.92 7.31 10.50
CA ASN A 614 12.87 5.86 10.34
C ASN A 614 13.91 5.32 9.34
N LYS A 615 14.14 6.01 8.21
CA LYS A 615 15.09 5.56 7.19
C LYS A 615 16.06 6.67 6.77
N LEU A 616 17.36 6.35 6.83
CA LEU A 616 18.44 7.17 6.27
C LEU A 616 19.16 6.37 5.17
N SER A 617 19.17 6.92 3.95
CA SER A 617 20.00 6.37 2.86
C SER A 617 20.86 7.47 2.23
N ILE A 618 22.17 7.28 2.28
CA ILE A 618 23.19 8.12 1.64
C ILE A 618 24.13 7.29 0.76
N SER A 619 23.74 6.05 0.47
CA SER A 619 24.53 5.08 -0.26
C SER A 619 24.88 5.53 -1.68
N ASN A 620 25.92 4.95 -2.27
CA ASN A 620 26.32 5.20 -3.65
C ASN A 620 26.58 6.70 -3.92
N ASN A 621 27.50 7.27 -3.14
CA ASN A 621 27.95 8.66 -3.25
C ASN A 621 29.49 8.73 -3.16
N ARG A 622 30.03 9.94 -3.00
CA ARG A 622 31.46 10.21 -2.79
C ARG A 622 31.72 10.79 -1.40
N LEU A 623 30.89 10.45 -0.41
CA LEU A 623 31.01 10.96 0.94
C LEU A 623 32.26 10.40 1.61
N SER A 624 32.96 11.24 2.36
CA SER A 624 34.22 10.93 3.04
C SER A 624 34.16 11.35 4.50
N GLY A 625 35.26 11.19 5.25
CA GLY A 625 35.27 11.49 6.68
C GLY A 625 34.65 10.38 7.53
N GLU A 626 34.56 10.64 8.84
CA GLU A 626 34.04 9.66 9.81
C GLU A 626 32.52 9.69 9.87
N VAL A 627 31.91 8.59 10.31
CA VAL A 627 30.47 8.53 10.59
C VAL A 627 30.21 9.26 11.91
N PRO A 628 29.38 10.32 11.93
CA PRO A 628 29.10 11.09 13.15
C PRO A 628 28.58 10.23 14.29
N SER A 629 29.12 10.44 15.49
CA SER A 629 28.64 9.72 16.68
C SER A 629 27.21 10.14 17.06
N THR A 630 26.80 11.35 16.69
CA THR A 630 25.45 11.89 16.94
C THR A 630 24.34 11.13 16.19
N LEU A 631 24.64 10.39 15.12
CA LEU A 631 23.65 9.54 14.44
C LEU A 631 23.05 8.48 15.38
N GLY A 632 23.76 8.11 16.46
CA GLY A 632 23.22 7.25 17.52
C GLY A 632 22.06 7.84 18.31
N GLU A 633 21.79 9.15 18.23
CA GLU A 633 20.61 9.77 18.86
C GLU A 633 19.31 9.53 18.08
N CYS A 634 19.38 9.05 16.83
CA CYS A 634 18.23 8.76 15.98
C CYS A 634 17.61 7.39 16.30
N VAL A 635 17.13 7.24 17.53
CA VAL A 635 16.71 5.95 18.11
C VAL A 635 15.54 5.25 17.42
N LEU A 636 14.77 5.98 16.59
CA LEU A 636 13.66 5.42 15.80
C LEU A 636 14.10 4.87 14.43
N LEU A 637 15.40 4.95 14.07
CA LEU A 637 15.91 4.40 12.82
C LEU A 637 15.68 2.90 12.72
N GLU A 638 15.00 2.50 11.65
CA GLU A 638 14.81 1.12 11.23
C GLU A 638 15.74 0.74 10.07
N SER A 639 16.18 1.71 9.25
CA SER A 639 17.12 1.47 8.16
C SER A 639 18.23 2.53 8.07
N VAL A 640 19.47 2.07 8.00
CA VAL A 640 20.67 2.88 7.73
C VAL A 640 21.44 2.27 6.57
N GLU A 641 21.48 3.00 5.46
CA GLU A 641 22.10 2.57 4.20
C GLU A 641 23.18 3.59 3.77
N MET A 642 24.44 3.26 3.99
CA MET A 642 25.61 4.12 3.73
C MET A 642 26.65 3.48 2.81
N GLN A 643 26.31 2.36 2.18
CA GLN A 643 27.21 1.58 1.35
C GLN A 643 27.74 2.32 0.12
N SER A 644 28.88 1.88 -0.39
CA SER A 644 29.51 2.44 -1.60
C SER A 644 29.80 3.95 -1.46
N ASN A 645 30.63 4.30 -0.48
CA ASN A 645 31.14 5.64 -0.20
C ASN A 645 32.66 5.57 0.15
N PHE A 646 33.24 6.68 0.58
CA PHE A 646 34.63 6.77 1.05
C PHE A 646 34.73 7.02 2.56
N LEU A 647 33.75 6.57 3.35
CA LEU A 647 33.71 6.78 4.80
C LEU A 647 34.88 6.06 5.48
N VAL A 648 35.49 6.72 6.46
CA VAL A 648 36.65 6.24 7.24
C VAL A 648 36.30 6.20 8.73
N GLY A 649 37.26 5.82 9.59
CA GLY A 649 37.05 5.70 11.03
C GLY A 649 36.37 4.38 11.40
N SER A 650 35.89 4.28 12.65
CA SER A 650 35.20 3.09 13.17
C SER A 650 33.70 3.27 13.29
N ILE A 651 32.96 2.17 13.43
CA ILE A 651 31.52 2.22 13.77
C ILE A 651 31.38 2.89 15.16
N PRO A 652 30.64 4.01 15.29
CA PRO A 652 30.51 4.71 16.56
C PRO A 652 29.85 3.87 17.65
N GLN A 653 30.36 3.95 18.89
CA GLN A 653 29.80 3.22 20.03
C GLN A 653 28.37 3.66 20.38
N SER A 654 28.01 4.91 20.04
CA SER A 654 26.66 5.46 20.22
C SER A 654 25.59 4.71 19.45
N PHE A 655 25.94 3.97 18.38
CA PHE A 655 25.00 3.16 17.62
C PHE A 655 24.34 2.07 18.48
N ALA A 656 24.90 1.72 19.64
CA ALA A 656 24.26 0.83 20.61
C ALA A 656 22.83 1.30 21.01
N LYS A 657 22.52 2.60 20.86
CA LYS A 657 21.18 3.17 21.10
C LYS A 657 20.16 2.85 19.99
N LEU A 658 20.59 2.45 18.80
CA LEU A 658 19.74 2.19 17.63
C LEU A 658 19.06 0.82 17.71
N VAL A 659 18.35 0.55 18.80
CA VAL A 659 17.75 -0.78 19.08
C VAL A 659 16.62 -1.18 18.11
N GLY A 660 16.04 -0.20 17.40
CA GLY A 660 14.99 -0.41 16.39
C GLY A 660 15.49 -0.82 15.01
N ILE A 661 16.82 -0.87 14.79
CA ILE A 661 17.40 -1.12 13.47
C ILE A 661 17.01 -2.50 12.92
N LYS A 662 16.60 -2.53 11.66
CA LYS A 662 16.22 -3.72 10.88
C LYS A 662 17.19 -3.98 9.73
N ILE A 663 17.58 -2.89 9.05
CA ILE A 663 18.53 -2.89 7.92
C ILE A 663 19.72 -1.99 8.27
N MET A 664 20.92 -2.54 8.21
CA MET A 664 22.15 -1.76 8.32
C MET A 664 23.12 -2.20 7.21
N ASP A 665 23.30 -1.35 6.20
CA ASP A 665 24.29 -1.57 5.15
C ASP A 665 25.34 -0.45 5.18
N ILE A 666 26.56 -0.80 5.59
CA ILE A 666 27.72 0.10 5.61
C ILE A 666 28.87 -0.47 4.77
N SER A 667 28.54 -1.38 3.85
CA SER A 667 29.51 -2.08 3.02
C SER A 667 30.21 -1.18 2.00
N GLN A 668 31.31 -1.65 1.39
CA GLN A 668 32.03 -0.93 0.34
C GLN A 668 32.42 0.50 0.77
N ASN A 669 33.10 0.60 1.90
CA ASN A 669 33.64 1.84 2.45
C ASN A 669 35.11 1.63 2.87
N LYS A 670 35.71 2.61 3.54
CA LYS A 670 37.06 2.52 4.12
C LYS A 670 37.01 2.45 5.64
N LEU A 671 35.90 2.00 6.22
CA LEU A 671 35.73 1.88 7.67
C LEU A 671 36.74 0.86 8.23
N SER A 672 37.22 1.09 9.44
CA SER A 672 38.26 0.30 10.09
C SER A 672 37.96 0.13 11.58
N GLY A 673 38.79 -0.63 12.30
CA GLY A 673 38.56 -0.93 13.72
C GLY A 673 37.94 -2.32 13.92
N LYS A 674 37.65 -2.64 15.18
CA LYS A 674 36.94 -3.87 15.54
C LYS A 674 35.45 -3.73 15.29
N ILE A 675 34.79 -4.82 14.90
CA ILE A 675 33.33 -4.89 14.84
C ILE A 675 32.80 -4.77 16.29
N PRO A 676 31.97 -3.77 16.62
CA PRO A 676 31.53 -3.56 17.99
C PRO A 676 30.62 -4.68 18.52
N GLU A 677 30.80 -5.05 19.79
CA GLU A 677 30.06 -6.14 20.43
C GLU A 677 28.55 -5.84 20.57
N PHE A 678 28.17 -4.55 20.68
CA PHE A 678 26.76 -4.17 20.83
C PHE A 678 25.89 -4.60 19.63
N LEU A 679 26.47 -4.82 18.44
CA LEU A 679 25.73 -5.30 17.27
C LEU A 679 25.08 -6.67 17.52
N THR A 680 25.59 -7.45 18.48
CA THR A 680 24.95 -8.71 18.94
C THR A 680 23.60 -8.50 19.62
N SER A 681 23.36 -7.31 20.19
CA SER A 681 22.12 -6.98 20.91
C SER A 681 20.98 -6.54 20.01
N PHE A 682 21.22 -6.32 18.71
CA PHE A 682 20.18 -5.93 17.77
C PHE A 682 19.31 -7.13 17.38
N SER A 683 18.18 -7.28 18.07
CA SER A 683 17.25 -8.39 17.87
C SER A 683 16.36 -8.25 16.63
N SER A 684 16.19 -7.04 16.11
CA SER A 684 15.26 -6.73 15.00
C SER A 684 15.92 -6.77 13.62
N VAL A 685 17.23 -6.97 13.55
CA VAL A 685 18.01 -6.94 12.30
C VAL A 685 17.78 -8.19 11.48
N TYR A 686 17.31 -8.02 10.25
CA TYR A 686 17.25 -9.08 9.24
C TYR A 686 18.22 -8.83 8.08
N TYR A 687 18.87 -7.68 8.02
CA TYR A 687 19.93 -7.40 7.03
C TYR A 687 21.07 -6.57 7.64
N LEU A 688 22.25 -7.17 7.78
CA LEU A 688 23.48 -6.51 8.24
C LEU A 688 24.62 -6.74 7.24
N ASN A 689 25.07 -5.68 6.59
CA ASN A 689 26.14 -5.76 5.61
C ASN A 689 27.32 -4.86 5.98
N LEU A 690 28.41 -5.51 6.38
CA LEU A 690 29.70 -4.93 6.79
C LEU A 690 30.80 -5.21 5.75
N SER A 691 30.45 -5.83 4.62
CA SER A 691 31.41 -6.33 3.64
C SER A 691 32.25 -5.22 2.98
N PHE A 692 33.41 -5.57 2.45
CA PHE A 692 34.32 -4.71 1.69
C PHE A 692 34.67 -3.42 2.45
N ASN A 693 35.22 -3.59 3.65
CA ASN A 693 35.77 -2.54 4.52
C ASN A 693 37.17 -2.98 5.02
N ASN A 694 37.75 -2.22 5.95
CA ASN A 694 39.02 -2.50 6.60
C ASN A 694 38.85 -2.95 8.07
N PHE A 695 37.77 -3.66 8.40
CA PHE A 695 37.56 -4.16 9.76
C PHE A 695 38.58 -5.26 10.11
N TYR A 696 38.98 -5.30 11.38
CA TYR A 696 39.96 -6.27 11.88
C TYR A 696 39.59 -6.82 13.27
N GLY A 697 40.17 -7.95 13.64
CA GLY A 697 39.92 -8.61 14.92
C GLY A 697 38.87 -9.71 14.82
N GLU A 698 38.35 -10.13 15.98
CA GLU A 698 37.39 -11.23 16.05
C GLU A 698 35.97 -10.77 15.68
N ILE A 699 35.23 -11.64 15.00
CA ILE A 699 33.80 -11.45 14.76
C ILE A 699 33.04 -11.76 16.07
N PRO A 700 32.16 -10.88 16.55
CA PRO A 700 31.35 -11.13 17.74
C PRO A 700 30.54 -12.44 17.64
N ILE A 701 30.40 -13.13 18.77
CA ILE A 701 29.70 -14.41 18.87
C ILE A 701 28.29 -14.18 19.44
N GLY A 702 27.28 -14.78 18.83
CA GLY A 702 25.89 -14.68 19.30
C GLY A 702 25.09 -13.60 18.60
N GLY A 703 23.82 -13.45 19.00
CA GLY A 703 22.91 -12.46 18.41
C GLY A 703 22.76 -12.62 16.90
N VAL A 704 22.74 -11.48 16.20
CA VAL A 704 22.63 -11.40 14.72
C VAL A 704 23.72 -12.20 13.99
N PHE A 705 24.94 -12.31 14.54
CA PHE A 705 26.05 -13.06 13.94
C PHE A 705 25.88 -14.59 13.99
N SER A 706 24.86 -15.08 14.71
CA SER A 706 24.51 -16.52 14.69
C SER A 706 23.79 -16.93 13.40
N ASN A 707 23.21 -15.96 12.68
CA ASN A 707 22.49 -16.20 11.43
C ASN A 707 23.30 -15.72 10.23
N ALA A 708 24.05 -16.64 9.61
CA ALA A 708 24.92 -16.33 8.47
C ALA A 708 24.18 -15.83 7.22
N SER A 709 22.85 -16.00 7.12
CA SER A 709 22.04 -15.45 6.02
C SER A 709 21.73 -13.96 6.19
N VAL A 710 21.86 -13.43 7.41
CA VAL A 710 21.55 -12.04 7.77
C VAL A 710 22.79 -11.15 7.75
N VAL A 711 23.98 -11.72 8.02
CA VAL A 711 25.22 -10.95 8.18
C VAL A 711 26.21 -11.21 7.05
N SER A 712 26.67 -10.13 6.42
CA SER A 712 27.73 -10.16 5.40
C SER A 712 28.97 -9.41 5.90
N VAL A 713 30.13 -10.09 5.90
CA VAL A 713 31.42 -9.54 6.38
C VAL A 713 32.57 -9.76 5.38
N GLU A 714 32.25 -10.24 4.18
CA GLU A 714 33.22 -10.58 3.13
C GLU A 714 34.12 -9.39 2.77
N GLY A 715 35.34 -9.63 2.29
CA GLY A 715 36.26 -8.56 1.86
C GLY A 715 36.91 -7.75 2.99
N ASN A 716 36.81 -8.19 4.25
CA ASN A 716 37.54 -7.64 5.39
C ASN A 716 38.68 -8.59 5.80
N ASP A 717 39.87 -8.42 5.23
CA ASP A 717 41.00 -9.36 5.38
C ASP A 717 41.57 -9.47 6.82
N GLY A 718 41.30 -8.47 7.65
CA GLY A 718 41.74 -8.41 9.05
C GLY A 718 40.87 -9.20 10.02
N LEU A 719 39.74 -9.76 9.58
CA LEU A 719 38.80 -10.47 10.45
C LEU A 719 39.19 -11.93 10.68
N CYS A 720 38.87 -12.42 11.88
CA CYS A 720 38.96 -13.85 12.21
C CYS A 720 37.67 -14.34 12.89
N ALA A 721 37.37 -15.64 12.73
CA ALA A 721 36.20 -16.30 13.34
C ALA A 721 36.63 -17.51 14.18
N TRP A 722 35.85 -17.81 15.22
CA TRP A 722 35.99 -19.02 16.06
C TRP A 722 35.18 -20.22 15.53
N ALA A 723 34.42 -20.03 14.45
CA ALA A 723 33.68 -21.07 13.73
C ALA A 723 34.08 -21.08 12.24
N PRO A 724 33.89 -22.20 11.51
CA PRO A 724 34.23 -22.29 10.09
C PRO A 724 33.34 -21.39 9.22
N THR A 725 33.75 -20.13 9.04
CA THR A 725 33.08 -19.17 8.14
C THR A 725 33.85 -19.08 6.83
N LYS A 726 33.15 -19.27 5.71
CA LYS A 726 33.75 -19.36 4.38
C LYS A 726 34.55 -18.08 4.05
N GLY A 727 35.84 -18.22 3.75
CA GLY A 727 36.71 -17.09 3.39
C GLY A 727 37.31 -16.30 4.55
N ILE A 728 37.02 -16.65 5.81
CA ILE A 728 37.53 -15.94 7.01
C ILE A 728 38.54 -16.81 7.75
N ARG A 729 39.62 -16.21 8.25
CA ARG A 729 40.69 -16.94 8.98
C ARG A 729 40.19 -17.38 10.35
N PHE A 730 40.69 -18.51 10.85
CA PHE A 730 40.41 -18.94 12.22
C PHE A 730 41.19 -18.06 13.20
N CYS A 731 40.57 -17.61 14.28
CA CYS A 731 41.30 -16.89 15.34
C CYS A 731 42.29 -17.86 16.00
N SER A 732 43.59 -17.59 15.91
CA SER A 732 44.61 -18.37 16.62
C SER A 732 44.99 -17.65 17.90
N SER A 733 44.90 -18.34 19.03
CA SER A 733 45.50 -17.86 20.27
C SER A 733 46.99 -17.66 20.03
N LEU A 734 47.53 -16.52 20.45
CA LEU A 734 48.97 -16.25 20.56
C LEU A 734 49.65 -17.30 21.46
N ALA A 735 49.90 -18.50 20.95
CA ALA A 735 50.56 -19.58 21.68
C ALA A 735 51.00 -20.72 20.76
N ASP A 736 51.68 -20.47 19.63
CA ASP A 736 52.61 -21.49 19.12
C ASP A 736 53.59 -20.93 18.06
N ARG A 737 54.63 -20.24 18.52
CA ARG A 737 55.78 -19.87 17.67
C ARG A 737 56.90 -20.92 17.69
N GLU A 738 56.76 -22.04 18.41
CA GLU A 738 57.86 -23.01 18.57
C GLU A 738 57.71 -24.28 17.70
N SER A 739 56.52 -24.63 17.24
CA SER A 739 56.28 -25.86 16.46
C SER A 739 56.79 -25.82 15.01
N MET A 740 56.92 -24.63 14.41
CA MET A 740 57.31 -24.46 12.98
C MET A 740 58.81 -24.60 12.70
N HIS A 741 59.69 -24.50 13.71
CA HIS A 741 61.14 -24.61 13.50
C HIS A 741 61.64 -26.06 13.38
N LYS A 742 60.95 -27.05 13.99
CA LYS A 742 61.38 -28.46 13.91
C LYS A 742 61.05 -29.13 12.58
N LYS A 743 59.99 -28.69 11.88
CA LYS A 743 59.62 -29.22 10.56
C LYS A 743 60.51 -28.69 9.43
N LEU A 744 60.99 -27.45 9.50
CA LEU A 744 61.81 -26.83 8.45
C LEU A 744 63.22 -27.46 8.33
N VAL A 745 63.80 -27.91 9.44
CA VAL A 745 65.17 -28.46 9.49
C VAL A 745 65.28 -29.87 8.91
N LEU A 746 64.18 -30.63 8.91
CA LEU A 746 64.16 -32.00 8.37
C LEU A 746 63.99 -32.00 6.84
N THR A 747 63.18 -31.09 6.30
CA THR A 747 62.93 -30.96 4.85
C THR A 747 64.16 -30.45 4.10
N LEU A 748 64.97 -29.59 4.72
CA LEU A 748 66.17 -29.01 4.09
C LEU A 748 67.28 -30.04 3.80
N LYS A 749 67.39 -31.12 4.60
CA LYS A 749 68.42 -32.16 4.40
C LYS A 749 68.11 -33.12 3.25
N ILE A 750 66.84 -33.31 2.92
CA ILE A 750 66.40 -34.26 1.87
C ILE A 750 66.51 -33.62 0.48
N ILE A 751 66.28 -32.31 0.37
CA ILE A 751 66.25 -31.58 -0.90
C ILE A 751 67.68 -31.39 -1.46
N ILE A 752 68.69 -31.22 -0.60
CA ILE A 752 70.08 -30.96 -1.03
C ILE A 752 70.73 -32.19 -1.69
N SER A 753 70.39 -33.42 -1.27
CA SER A 753 70.92 -34.65 -1.90
C SER A 753 70.29 -34.95 -3.27
N PHE A 754 69.06 -34.48 -3.53
CA PHE A 754 68.35 -34.78 -4.79
C PHE A 754 68.77 -33.85 -5.95
N VAL A 755 69.23 -32.63 -5.62
CA VAL A 755 69.64 -31.62 -6.61
C VAL A 755 71.04 -31.92 -7.19
N ILE A 756 71.93 -32.56 -6.44
CA ILE A 756 73.30 -32.88 -6.90
C ILE A 756 73.31 -34.07 -7.89
N VAL A 757 72.37 -35.02 -7.75
CA VAL A 757 72.26 -36.21 -8.61
C VAL A 757 71.56 -35.90 -9.94
N THR A 758 70.64 -34.92 -9.95
CA THR A 758 69.89 -34.53 -11.14
C THR A 758 70.71 -33.67 -12.11
N ILE A 759 71.60 -32.82 -11.60
CA ILE A 759 72.47 -31.95 -12.42
C ILE A 759 73.54 -32.78 -13.17
N THR A 760 74.06 -33.85 -12.58
CA THR A 760 75.04 -34.75 -13.24
C THR A 760 74.40 -35.65 -14.30
N LEU A 761 73.13 -36.03 -14.15
CA LEU A 761 72.39 -36.85 -15.12
C LEU A 761 71.92 -36.03 -16.35
N CYS A 762 71.55 -34.75 -16.15
CA CYS A 762 71.12 -33.86 -17.23
C CYS A 762 72.25 -33.49 -18.20
N CYS A 763 73.52 -33.42 -17.75
CA CYS A 763 74.66 -33.16 -18.64
C CYS A 763 74.96 -34.32 -19.60
N VAL A 764 74.58 -35.56 -19.26
CA VAL A 764 74.84 -36.75 -20.09
C VAL A 764 73.73 -37.00 -21.12
N LEU A 765 72.48 -36.61 -20.81
CA LEU A 765 71.32 -36.90 -21.65
C LEU A 765 71.08 -35.90 -22.79
N VAL A 766 71.58 -34.66 -22.67
CA VAL A 766 71.51 -33.67 -23.76
C VAL A 766 72.50 -33.97 -24.91
N ALA A 767 73.52 -34.80 -24.66
CA ALA A 767 74.52 -35.17 -25.67
C ALA A 767 74.08 -36.28 -26.63
N ARG A 768 72.92 -36.93 -26.44
CA ARG A 768 72.49 -38.03 -27.31
C ARG A 768 71.07 -37.87 -27.85
N SER A 769 71.05 -37.71 -29.16
CA SER A 769 69.99 -38.11 -30.09
C SER A 769 68.72 -37.27 -30.16
N ARG A 770 68.76 -36.36 -31.16
CA ARG A 770 67.71 -36.16 -32.16
C ARG A 770 67.09 -37.48 -32.64
N LYS A 771 65.76 -37.55 -32.74
CA LYS A 771 64.94 -37.96 -33.92
C LYS A 771 63.58 -38.55 -33.50
N GLY A 772 62.51 -37.93 -34.01
CA GLY A 772 61.48 -38.60 -34.83
C GLY A 772 60.41 -39.53 -34.22
N MET A 773 59.16 -39.03 -34.29
CA MET A 773 57.87 -39.70 -34.61
C MET A 773 57.04 -40.44 -33.52
N LYS A 774 55.80 -39.93 -33.39
CA LYS A 774 54.43 -40.51 -33.12
C LYS A 774 54.33 -42.03 -32.87
N LEU A 775 53.44 -42.60 -32.02
CA LEU A 775 52.00 -42.35 -31.77
C LEU A 775 51.51 -43.13 -30.49
N LYS A 776 50.62 -42.51 -29.67
CA LYS A 776 49.52 -42.99 -28.75
C LYS A 776 49.57 -44.37 -28.02
N PRO A 777 48.72 -44.66 -26.99
CA PRO A 777 47.76 -43.86 -26.20
C PRO A 777 47.94 -44.02 -24.66
N GLN A 778 47.25 -43.23 -23.83
CA GLN A 778 46.44 -43.71 -22.69
C GLN A 778 45.91 -42.58 -21.78
N LEU A 779 44.75 -42.90 -21.20
CA LEU A 779 43.88 -42.17 -20.30
C LEU A 779 44.59 -41.35 -19.20
N LEU A 780 44.04 -40.17 -18.87
CA LEU A 780 44.20 -39.53 -17.56
C LEU A 780 42.91 -38.79 -17.14
N PRO A 781 42.66 -38.67 -15.82
CA PRO A 781 41.37 -38.44 -15.19
C PRO A 781 40.99 -36.95 -15.10
N PHE A 782 39.69 -36.73 -15.04
CA PHE A 782 39.01 -35.44 -15.07
C PHE A 782 38.97 -34.81 -13.66
N ASN A 783 39.81 -33.80 -13.41
CA ASN A 783 39.69 -32.87 -12.27
C ASN A 783 40.06 -31.46 -12.77
N GLN A 784 39.07 -30.59 -13.01
CA GLN A 784 39.31 -29.21 -13.41
C GLN A 784 39.34 -28.28 -12.18
N HIS A 785 40.53 -27.81 -11.81
CA HIS A 785 40.69 -26.45 -11.32
C HIS A 785 40.52 -25.52 -12.52
N LEU A 786 39.68 -24.49 -12.43
CA LEU A 786 39.62 -23.43 -13.45
C LEU A 786 40.97 -22.69 -13.44
N GLU A 787 41.71 -22.76 -14.55
CA GLU A 787 43.00 -22.08 -14.69
C GLU A 787 42.79 -20.55 -14.69
N GLN A 788 43.51 -19.83 -13.81
CA GLN A 788 43.42 -18.37 -13.66
C GLN A 788 44.12 -17.68 -14.84
N ILE A 789 43.37 -16.84 -15.56
CA ILE A 789 43.85 -16.04 -16.70
C ILE A 789 43.94 -14.56 -16.30
N THR A 790 44.97 -13.85 -16.77
CA THR A 790 45.19 -12.42 -16.45
C THR A 790 44.70 -11.48 -17.56
N TYR A 791 44.67 -10.18 -17.29
CA TYR A 791 44.40 -9.15 -18.31
C TYR A 791 45.42 -9.20 -19.46
N GLU A 792 46.72 -9.38 -19.15
CA GLU A 792 47.78 -9.43 -20.16
C GLU A 792 47.62 -10.62 -21.12
N ASP A 793 47.19 -11.77 -20.59
CA ASP A 793 46.92 -12.96 -21.40
C ASP A 793 45.78 -12.71 -22.40
N ILE A 794 44.74 -11.97 -21.98
CA ILE A 794 43.62 -11.59 -22.83
C ILE A 794 44.05 -10.57 -23.89
N VAL A 795 44.85 -9.57 -23.53
CA VAL A 795 45.40 -8.59 -24.47
C VAL A 795 46.23 -9.30 -25.55
N LYS A 796 47.11 -10.23 -25.16
CA LYS A 796 47.90 -11.03 -26.12
C LYS A 796 47.00 -11.90 -26.99
N ALA A 797 46.07 -12.63 -26.39
CA ALA A 797 45.19 -13.56 -27.10
C ALA A 797 44.30 -12.88 -28.14
N THR A 798 43.88 -11.64 -27.88
CA THR A 798 43.05 -10.83 -28.79
C THR A 798 43.85 -9.95 -29.75
N LYS A 799 45.19 -10.02 -29.73
CA LYS A 799 46.10 -9.12 -30.48
C LYS A 799 45.82 -7.64 -30.19
N SER A 800 45.82 -7.27 -28.91
CA SER A 800 45.50 -5.93 -28.42
C SER A 800 44.09 -5.47 -28.84
N PHE A 801 43.10 -6.34 -28.68
CA PHE A 801 41.70 -6.06 -29.02
C PHE A 801 41.49 -5.63 -30.49
N SER A 802 42.26 -6.22 -31.41
CA SER A 802 42.18 -5.89 -32.84
C SER A 802 40.75 -6.03 -33.37
N SER A 803 40.33 -5.09 -34.21
CA SER A 803 39.05 -5.14 -34.93
C SER A 803 38.90 -6.39 -35.80
N ASP A 804 40.01 -6.96 -36.29
CA ASP A 804 40.01 -8.20 -37.09
C ASP A 804 39.55 -9.42 -36.27
N ASN A 805 39.62 -9.32 -34.95
CA ASN A 805 39.20 -10.36 -34.01
C ASN A 805 37.83 -10.07 -33.39
N LEU A 806 37.20 -8.93 -33.65
CA LEU A 806 35.88 -8.62 -33.11
C LEU A 806 34.81 -9.45 -33.84
N ILE A 807 34.12 -10.33 -33.10
CA ILE A 807 33.11 -11.24 -33.67
C ILE A 807 31.68 -10.92 -33.22
N GLY A 808 31.51 -10.01 -32.26
CA GLY A 808 30.18 -9.54 -31.84
C GLY A 808 30.23 -8.37 -30.88
N SER A 809 29.16 -7.57 -30.86
CA SER A 809 28.93 -6.47 -29.92
C SER A 809 27.54 -6.60 -29.32
N GLY A 810 27.44 -6.62 -28.00
CA GLY A 810 26.18 -6.69 -27.25
C GLY A 810 25.95 -5.44 -26.40
N SER A 811 24.82 -5.39 -25.69
CA SER A 811 24.42 -4.25 -24.87
C SER A 811 25.38 -3.91 -23.73
N PHE A 812 26.13 -4.91 -23.23
CA PHE A 812 26.99 -4.77 -22.05
C PHE A 812 28.48 -4.98 -22.36
N GLY A 813 28.87 -5.18 -23.62
CA GLY A 813 30.25 -5.51 -23.95
C GLY A 813 30.49 -6.01 -25.37
N MET A 814 31.73 -6.45 -25.62
CA MET A 814 32.21 -6.91 -26.92
C MET A 814 32.74 -8.34 -26.83
N VAL A 815 32.64 -9.10 -27.92
CA VAL A 815 33.13 -10.48 -28.01
C VAL A 815 34.22 -10.56 -29.05
N TYR A 816 35.39 -11.02 -28.63
CA TYR A 816 36.57 -11.19 -29.46
C TYR A 816 36.89 -12.66 -29.67
N LYS A 817 37.41 -12.99 -30.85
CA LYS A 817 38.06 -14.25 -31.15
C LYS A 817 39.51 -14.18 -30.65
N GLY A 818 39.95 -15.19 -29.90
CA GLY A 818 41.29 -15.22 -29.32
C GLY A 818 41.97 -16.57 -29.41
N ASN A 819 43.30 -16.55 -29.27
CA ASN A 819 44.14 -17.75 -29.19
C ASN A 819 44.95 -17.67 -27.87
N LEU A 820 44.67 -18.59 -26.93
CA LEU A 820 45.35 -18.65 -25.63
C LEU A 820 46.61 -19.53 -25.73
N GLU A 821 47.71 -19.14 -25.09
CA GLU A 821 49.00 -19.87 -25.20
C GLU A 821 48.94 -21.31 -24.68
N PHE A 822 48.11 -21.55 -23.66
CA PHE A 822 47.94 -22.86 -23.03
C PHE A 822 46.87 -23.74 -23.71
N ARG A 823 46.20 -23.25 -24.76
CA ARG A 823 45.14 -24.00 -25.46
C ARG A 823 45.30 -23.92 -26.99
N GLN A 824 45.27 -25.08 -27.66
CA GLN A 824 45.41 -25.15 -29.11
C GLN A 824 44.16 -24.67 -29.88
N ASP A 825 42.99 -24.71 -29.26
CA ASP A 825 41.73 -24.31 -29.88
C ASP A 825 41.44 -22.80 -29.71
N GLN A 826 40.73 -22.23 -30.69
CA GLN A 826 40.28 -20.84 -30.64
C GLN A 826 39.21 -20.65 -29.57
N VAL A 827 39.21 -19.49 -28.92
CA VAL A 827 38.26 -19.12 -27.88
C VAL A 827 37.47 -17.87 -28.26
N ALA A 828 36.28 -17.74 -27.68
CA ALA A 828 35.50 -16.50 -27.70
C ALA A 828 35.65 -15.81 -26.34
N ILE A 829 36.10 -14.55 -26.34
CA ILE A 829 36.39 -13.76 -25.14
C ILE A 829 35.38 -12.62 -25.10
N LYS A 830 34.40 -12.71 -24.19
CA LYS A 830 33.41 -11.67 -23.94
C LYS A 830 33.94 -10.72 -22.89
N ILE A 831 34.19 -9.47 -23.29
CA ILE A 831 34.72 -8.41 -22.44
C ILE A 831 33.57 -7.47 -22.09
N PHE A 832 33.37 -7.23 -20.80
CA PHE A 832 32.28 -6.39 -20.31
C PHE A 832 32.74 -4.94 -20.23
N ASN A 833 31.94 -4.03 -20.78
CA ASN A 833 32.18 -2.60 -20.64
C ASN A 833 31.51 -2.14 -19.33
N LEU A 834 32.28 -2.08 -18.26
CA LEU A 834 31.77 -1.77 -16.92
C LEU A 834 31.28 -0.33 -16.76
N ASN A 835 31.57 0.56 -17.73
CA ASN A 835 31.00 1.90 -17.78
C ASN A 835 29.51 1.88 -18.20
N ILE A 836 29.02 0.76 -18.73
CA ILE A 836 27.61 0.59 -19.10
C ILE A 836 26.83 0.10 -17.88
N TYR A 837 25.79 0.85 -17.50
CA TYR A 837 24.89 0.50 -16.41
C TYR A 837 24.31 -0.92 -16.59
N GLY A 838 24.44 -1.76 -15.56
CA GLY A 838 23.99 -3.15 -15.59
C GLY A 838 25.00 -4.17 -16.12
N ALA A 839 26.11 -3.75 -16.74
CA ALA A 839 27.13 -4.67 -17.27
C ALA A 839 27.78 -5.54 -16.18
N TYR A 840 28.08 -4.96 -15.02
CA TYR A 840 28.59 -5.73 -13.87
C TYR A 840 27.58 -6.78 -13.38
N ARG A 841 26.29 -6.41 -13.25
CA ARG A 841 25.22 -7.34 -12.86
C ARG A 841 25.03 -8.45 -13.91
N SER A 842 25.18 -8.11 -15.19
CA SER A 842 25.13 -9.07 -16.29
C SER A 842 26.28 -10.09 -16.22
N PHE A 843 27.50 -9.62 -15.93
CA PHE A 843 28.66 -10.48 -15.68
C PHE A 843 28.41 -11.45 -14.51
N VAL A 844 27.90 -10.93 -13.39
CA VAL A 844 27.59 -11.76 -12.20
C VAL A 844 26.51 -12.79 -12.51
N ALA A 845 25.40 -12.39 -13.13
CA ALA A 845 24.30 -13.29 -13.49
C ALA A 845 24.77 -14.42 -14.44
N GLU A 846 25.60 -14.09 -15.42
CA GLU A 846 26.15 -15.06 -16.37
C GLU A 846 27.14 -16.03 -15.69
N CYS A 847 27.98 -15.52 -14.77
CA CYS A 847 28.85 -16.37 -13.94
C CYS A 847 28.04 -17.33 -13.06
N GLU A 848 26.98 -16.83 -12.44
CA GLU A 848 26.14 -17.60 -11.51
C GLU A 848 25.34 -18.68 -12.24
N ALA A 849 24.75 -18.34 -13.39
CA ALA A 849 24.07 -19.30 -14.25
C ALA A 849 25.04 -20.41 -14.71
N LEU A 850 26.15 -20.04 -15.34
CA LEU A 850 27.10 -20.99 -15.95
C LEU A 850 27.87 -21.83 -14.94
N ARG A 851 28.01 -21.35 -13.70
CA ARG A 851 28.57 -22.15 -12.59
C ARG A 851 27.67 -23.32 -12.21
N ASN A 852 26.36 -23.15 -12.35
CA ASN A 852 25.34 -24.06 -11.83
C ASN A 852 24.70 -24.95 -12.91
N VAL A 853 24.93 -24.68 -14.20
CA VAL A 853 24.38 -25.49 -15.31
C VAL A 853 25.46 -26.32 -15.98
N ARG A 854 25.13 -27.58 -16.30
CA ARG A 854 25.99 -28.47 -17.10
C ARG A 854 25.13 -29.30 -18.04
N HIS A 855 25.04 -28.89 -19.31
CA HIS A 855 24.26 -29.58 -20.33
C HIS A 855 24.98 -29.56 -21.68
N ARG A 856 24.78 -30.60 -22.51
CA ARG A 856 25.46 -30.75 -23.81
C ARG A 856 25.08 -29.68 -24.84
N ASN A 857 23.93 -29.04 -24.68
CA ASN A 857 23.41 -27.98 -25.56
C ASN A 857 23.43 -26.58 -24.90
N ILE A 858 24.25 -26.39 -23.86
CA ILE A 858 24.51 -25.07 -23.23
C ILE A 858 25.98 -24.73 -23.43
N ILE A 859 26.29 -23.48 -23.74
CA ILE A 859 27.66 -23.02 -23.96
C ILE A 859 28.55 -23.30 -22.74
N LYS A 860 29.74 -23.85 -22.98
CA LYS A 860 30.68 -24.17 -21.91
C LYS A 860 31.60 -22.98 -21.63
N ILE A 861 31.63 -22.54 -20.37
CA ILE A 861 32.63 -21.59 -19.88
C ILE A 861 33.98 -22.30 -19.68
N ILE A 862 35.05 -21.70 -20.20
CA ILE A 862 36.43 -22.17 -20.05
C ILE A 862 37.03 -21.61 -18.76
N THR A 863 36.98 -20.28 -18.62
CA THR A 863 37.50 -19.54 -17.47
C THR A 863 36.92 -18.12 -17.44
N SER A 864 37.18 -17.36 -16.39
CA SER A 864 36.84 -15.95 -16.25
C SER A 864 38.06 -15.14 -15.84
N CYS A 865 38.09 -13.88 -16.27
CA CYS A 865 39.07 -12.89 -15.81
C CYS A 865 38.34 -11.84 -14.98
N SER A 866 38.79 -11.66 -13.75
CA SER A 866 38.40 -10.54 -12.90
C SER A 866 39.69 -9.90 -12.38
N SER A 867 40.16 -8.90 -13.10
CA SER A 867 41.45 -8.22 -12.89
C SER A 867 41.24 -6.71 -12.95
N VAL A 868 42.33 -5.95 -12.87
CA VAL A 868 42.42 -4.57 -13.35
C VAL A 868 43.10 -4.52 -14.72
N ASP A 869 42.80 -3.48 -15.50
CA ASP A 869 43.49 -3.17 -16.76
C ASP A 869 44.81 -2.41 -16.53
N SER A 870 45.48 -2.00 -17.62
CA SER A 870 46.75 -1.26 -17.58
C SER A 870 46.67 0.11 -16.92
N GLU A 871 45.47 0.68 -16.74
CA GLU A 871 45.22 1.98 -16.11
C GLU A 871 44.76 1.83 -14.65
N GLY A 872 44.63 0.59 -14.16
CA GLY A 872 44.16 0.28 -12.80
C GLY A 872 42.64 0.27 -12.66
N ALA A 873 41.88 0.33 -13.76
CA ALA A 873 40.42 0.23 -13.74
C ALA A 873 39.97 -1.24 -13.74
N ASP A 874 38.78 -1.49 -13.17
CA ASP A 874 38.21 -2.84 -13.09
C ASP A 874 37.99 -3.45 -14.50
N PHE A 875 38.47 -4.67 -14.70
CA PHE A 875 38.35 -5.42 -15.95
C PHE A 875 37.68 -6.77 -15.69
N LYS A 876 36.60 -7.07 -16.43
CA LYS A 876 35.87 -8.34 -16.34
C LYS A 876 35.70 -8.96 -17.73
N ALA A 877 36.04 -10.24 -17.86
CA ALA A 877 35.84 -11.01 -19.08
C ALA A 877 35.48 -12.47 -18.82
N LEU A 878 34.72 -13.06 -19.74
CA LEU A 878 34.39 -14.49 -19.76
C LEU A 878 34.96 -15.14 -21.02
N VAL A 879 35.56 -16.31 -20.85
CA VAL A 879 36.19 -17.06 -21.94
C VAL A 879 35.36 -18.32 -22.22
N PHE A 880 34.93 -18.46 -23.47
CA PHE A 880 34.10 -19.55 -23.98
C PHE A 880 34.79 -20.29 -25.11
N GLU A 881 34.30 -21.49 -25.42
CA GLU A 881 34.68 -22.19 -26.63
C GLU A 881 34.17 -21.44 -27.87
N TYR A 882 35.02 -21.29 -28.90
CA TYR A 882 34.64 -20.57 -30.12
C TYR A 882 33.80 -21.45 -31.05
N MET A 883 32.56 -21.02 -31.28
CA MET A 883 31.60 -21.69 -32.17
C MET A 883 31.84 -21.29 -33.63
N LYS A 884 32.42 -22.21 -34.41
CA LYS A 884 32.96 -21.90 -35.76
C LYS A 884 31.90 -21.54 -36.80
N ASN A 885 30.66 -22.03 -36.65
CA ASN A 885 29.57 -21.72 -37.57
C ASN A 885 28.76 -20.47 -37.15
N GLY A 886 29.15 -19.76 -36.09
CA GLY A 886 28.51 -18.51 -35.65
C GLY A 886 27.15 -18.75 -35.00
N ASN A 887 26.28 -17.72 -35.02
CA ASN A 887 24.92 -17.81 -34.46
C ASN A 887 23.85 -18.11 -35.53
N LEU A 888 22.70 -18.58 -35.09
CA LEU A 888 21.59 -19.00 -35.95
C LEU A 888 21.00 -17.85 -36.79
N GLU A 889 21.00 -16.62 -36.27
CA GLU A 889 20.52 -15.43 -36.98
C GLU A 889 21.26 -15.21 -38.30
N MET A 890 22.58 -15.44 -38.34
CA MET A 890 23.39 -15.29 -39.55
C MET A 890 23.04 -16.30 -40.66
N TRP A 891 22.45 -17.45 -40.32
CA TRP A 891 22.06 -18.49 -41.27
C TRP A 891 20.64 -18.30 -41.81
N LEU A 892 19.76 -17.67 -41.02
CA LEU A 892 18.39 -17.38 -41.42
C LEU A 892 18.27 -16.04 -42.13
N HIS A 893 19.01 -15.03 -41.69
CA HIS A 893 18.93 -13.64 -42.14
C HIS A 893 20.30 -13.07 -42.52
N PRO A 894 20.97 -13.59 -43.57
CA PRO A 894 22.31 -13.14 -43.96
C PRO A 894 22.30 -11.67 -44.42
N LYS A 895 23.25 -10.86 -43.93
CA LYS A 895 23.38 -9.44 -44.31
C LYS A 895 23.98 -9.29 -45.72
N LYS A 896 23.50 -8.30 -46.49
CA LYS A 896 23.86 -8.05 -47.91
C LYS A 896 25.36 -7.84 -48.23
N HIS A 897 26.24 -7.68 -47.23
CA HIS A 897 27.67 -7.39 -47.41
C HIS A 897 28.62 -8.46 -46.87
N GLU A 898 28.13 -9.60 -46.37
CA GLU A 898 28.98 -10.72 -45.96
C GLU A 898 29.08 -11.76 -47.09
N HIS A 899 30.13 -11.66 -47.91
CA HIS A 899 30.45 -12.60 -49.00
C HIS A 899 30.95 -13.98 -48.52
N SER A 900 30.36 -14.55 -47.46
CA SER A 900 30.52 -15.98 -47.18
C SER A 900 29.33 -16.72 -47.80
N GLN A 901 29.58 -17.56 -48.81
CA GLN A 901 28.61 -18.52 -49.34
C GLN A 901 28.20 -19.51 -48.24
N ARG A 902 27.27 -19.11 -47.37
CA ARG A 902 26.61 -20.01 -46.42
C ARG A 902 25.43 -20.64 -47.14
N ASN A 903 25.40 -21.97 -47.23
CA ASN A 903 24.27 -22.69 -47.78
C ASN A 903 23.05 -22.52 -46.86
N ALA A 904 21.85 -22.44 -47.43
CA ALA A 904 20.62 -22.40 -46.64
C ALA A 904 20.49 -23.66 -45.77
N LEU A 905 20.07 -23.49 -44.51
CA LEU A 905 19.82 -24.61 -43.61
C LEU A 905 18.76 -25.55 -44.20
N THR A 906 19.10 -26.83 -44.33
CA THR A 906 18.14 -27.87 -44.72
C THR A 906 17.05 -28.01 -43.66
N PHE A 907 15.89 -28.54 -44.05
CA PHE A 907 14.80 -28.78 -43.10
C PHE A 907 15.24 -29.70 -41.94
N SER A 908 16.02 -30.75 -42.23
CA SER A 908 16.54 -31.65 -41.19
C SER A 908 17.46 -30.92 -40.20
N GLN A 909 18.34 -30.05 -40.68
CA GLN A 909 19.19 -29.23 -39.79
C GLN A 909 18.36 -28.29 -38.93
N ARG A 910 17.32 -27.66 -39.48
CA ARG A 910 16.43 -26.78 -38.72
C ARG A 910 15.71 -27.52 -37.59
N VAL A 911 15.20 -28.72 -37.87
CA VAL A 911 14.53 -29.57 -36.87
C VAL A 911 15.52 -29.98 -35.76
N ASN A 912 16.73 -30.40 -36.13
CA ASN A 912 17.74 -30.80 -35.14
C ASN A 912 18.14 -29.64 -34.22
N ILE A 913 18.40 -28.45 -34.78
CA ILE A 913 18.73 -27.24 -34.02
C ILE A 913 17.61 -26.88 -33.03
N VAL A 914 16.35 -26.96 -33.47
CA VAL A 914 15.18 -26.70 -32.62
C VAL A 914 15.09 -27.71 -31.47
N LEU A 915 15.30 -29.00 -31.75
CA LEU A 915 15.29 -30.05 -30.73
C LEU A 915 16.41 -29.84 -29.70
N GLU A 916 17.59 -29.44 -30.14
CA GLU A 916 18.74 -29.16 -29.27
C GLU A 916 18.51 -27.97 -28.34
N VAL A 917 17.87 -26.90 -28.83
CA VAL A 917 17.43 -25.77 -28.00
C VAL A 917 16.34 -26.19 -27.02
N ALA A 918 15.38 -27.02 -27.44
CA ALA A 918 14.33 -27.54 -26.57
C ALA A 918 14.93 -28.39 -25.42
N PHE A 919 15.92 -29.25 -25.70
CA PHE A 919 16.60 -30.02 -24.67
C PHE A 919 17.34 -29.13 -23.67
N ALA A 920 17.95 -28.03 -24.13
CA ALA A 920 18.57 -27.05 -23.24
C ALA A 920 17.53 -26.38 -22.32
N LEU A 921 16.38 -25.95 -22.85
CA LEU A 921 15.32 -25.31 -22.06
C LEU A 921 14.68 -26.28 -21.05
N ASP A 922 14.42 -27.52 -21.46
CA ASP A 922 13.90 -28.56 -20.56
C ASP A 922 14.86 -28.80 -19.38
N TYR A 923 16.16 -28.87 -19.64
CA TYR A 923 17.17 -28.95 -18.59
C TYR A 923 17.14 -27.73 -17.64
N LEU A 924 17.05 -26.52 -18.19
CA LEU A 924 17.04 -25.29 -17.40
C LEU A 924 15.79 -25.14 -16.52
N HIS A 925 14.62 -25.50 -17.05
CA HIS A 925 13.33 -25.28 -16.38
C HIS A 925 12.94 -26.44 -15.46
N ASN A 926 13.23 -27.69 -15.85
CA ASN A 926 12.71 -28.88 -15.18
C ASN A 926 13.80 -29.67 -14.42
N HIS A 927 15.07 -29.52 -14.79
CA HIS A 927 16.16 -30.31 -14.20
C HIS A 927 17.14 -29.50 -13.33
N CYS A 928 17.07 -28.16 -13.36
CA CYS A 928 17.79 -27.29 -12.43
C CYS A 928 16.98 -27.06 -11.14
N VAL A 929 17.65 -27.09 -9.98
CA VAL A 929 17.03 -26.81 -8.68
C VAL A 929 17.82 -25.72 -7.95
N PRO A 930 17.26 -24.51 -7.79
CA PRO A 930 15.98 -24.03 -8.33
C PRO A 930 15.96 -23.91 -9.87
N PRO A 931 14.77 -23.88 -10.53
CA PRO A 931 14.66 -23.69 -11.98
C PRO A 931 15.36 -22.40 -12.45
N LEU A 932 16.09 -22.45 -13.57
CA LEU A 932 16.79 -21.29 -14.15
C LEU A 932 16.06 -20.79 -15.40
N ILE A 933 15.73 -19.50 -15.43
CA ILE A 933 15.03 -18.84 -16.55
C ILE A 933 16.04 -17.97 -17.29
N HIS A 934 16.16 -18.13 -18.62
CA HIS A 934 17.15 -17.45 -19.46
C HIS A 934 16.84 -15.96 -19.69
N CYS A 935 15.56 -15.60 -19.85
CA CYS A 935 15.05 -14.22 -19.96
C CYS A 935 15.48 -13.40 -21.20
N ASP A 936 16.28 -13.96 -22.12
CA ASP A 936 16.66 -13.29 -23.39
C ASP A 936 16.98 -14.31 -24.49
N LEU A 937 16.11 -15.31 -24.65
CA LEU A 937 16.28 -16.34 -25.69
C LEU A 937 15.92 -15.77 -27.08
N LYS A 938 16.85 -15.83 -28.03
CA LYS A 938 16.71 -15.31 -29.41
C LYS A 938 17.68 -15.99 -30.37
N LEU A 939 17.50 -15.78 -31.69
CA LEU A 939 18.34 -16.37 -32.74
C LEU A 939 19.85 -16.06 -32.59
N SER A 940 20.22 -14.85 -32.16
CA SER A 940 21.62 -14.45 -31.94
C SER A 940 22.30 -15.18 -30.79
N ASN A 941 21.51 -15.71 -29.85
CA ASN A 941 21.98 -16.39 -28.64
C ASN A 941 22.04 -17.91 -28.80
N ILE A 942 21.68 -18.44 -29.98
CA ILE A 942 21.85 -19.85 -30.35
C ILE A 942 23.10 -19.96 -31.24
N LEU A 943 24.16 -20.55 -30.70
CA LEU A 943 25.44 -20.73 -31.40
C LEU A 943 25.55 -22.13 -32.01
N LEU A 944 26.26 -22.25 -33.13
CA LEU A 944 26.44 -23.49 -33.88
C LEU A 944 27.92 -23.89 -33.92
N ASP A 945 28.22 -25.12 -33.48
CA ASP A 945 29.55 -25.70 -33.63
C ASP A 945 29.80 -26.20 -35.08
N LEU A 946 30.95 -26.84 -35.31
CA LEU A 946 31.34 -27.35 -36.63
C LEU A 946 30.36 -28.39 -37.21
N ASP A 947 29.71 -29.16 -36.36
CA ASP A 947 28.82 -30.26 -36.73
C ASP A 947 27.35 -29.80 -36.82
N MET A 948 27.12 -28.47 -36.74
CA MET A 948 25.81 -27.82 -36.73
C MET A 948 24.97 -28.14 -35.49
N VAL A 949 25.61 -28.51 -34.38
CA VAL A 949 24.96 -28.69 -33.08
C VAL A 949 24.72 -27.32 -32.45
N ALA A 950 23.53 -27.12 -31.90
CA ALA A 950 23.09 -25.89 -31.27
C ALA A 950 23.41 -25.82 -29.77
N TYR A 951 23.90 -24.66 -29.36
CA TYR A 951 24.23 -24.31 -27.98
C TYR A 951 23.55 -23.00 -27.58
N VAL A 952 22.81 -23.03 -26.49
CA VAL A 952 22.21 -21.83 -25.88
C VAL A 952 23.29 -21.05 -25.14
N SER A 953 23.35 -19.74 -25.36
CA SER A 953 24.41 -18.84 -24.86
C SER A 953 23.83 -17.49 -24.37
N ASP A 954 24.68 -16.66 -23.75
CA ASP A 954 24.35 -15.34 -23.22
C ASP A 954 23.37 -15.35 -22.03
N PHE A 955 23.85 -15.84 -20.88
CA PHE A 955 23.08 -15.92 -19.64
C PHE A 955 23.11 -14.61 -18.82
N GLY A 956 23.52 -13.49 -19.43
CA GLY A 956 23.63 -12.19 -18.77
C GLY A 956 22.32 -11.64 -18.18
N SER A 957 21.18 -12.20 -18.57
CA SER A 957 19.85 -11.86 -18.07
C SER A 957 19.19 -12.97 -17.23
N ALA A 958 19.86 -14.12 -17.06
CA ALA A 958 19.25 -15.32 -16.48
C ALA A 958 18.95 -15.17 -14.97
N ARG A 959 17.92 -15.86 -14.47
CA ARG A 959 17.45 -15.77 -13.06
C ARG A 959 16.94 -17.11 -12.53
N PHE A 960 17.30 -17.44 -11.30
CA PHE A 960 16.76 -18.59 -10.58
C PHE A 960 15.36 -18.30 -10.02
N LEU A 961 14.45 -19.27 -10.11
CA LEU A 961 13.07 -19.18 -9.60
C LEU A 961 12.99 -19.79 -8.19
N CYS A 962 13.01 -18.95 -7.15
CA CYS A 962 12.88 -19.40 -5.75
C CYS A 962 11.40 -19.52 -5.32
N PRO A 963 11.00 -20.59 -4.58
CA PRO A 963 9.65 -20.68 -4.01
C PRO A 963 9.41 -19.59 -2.95
N LYS A 964 8.27 -18.88 -3.04
CA LYS A 964 7.84 -17.92 -2.01
C LYS A 964 7.57 -18.66 -0.70
N SER A 965 8.41 -18.50 0.31
CA SER A 965 8.09 -18.82 1.71
C SER A 965 7.28 -17.68 2.33
N ASN A 966 6.24 -18.02 3.08
CA ASN A 966 5.26 -17.10 3.69
C ASN A 966 5.80 -16.18 4.81
N LEU A 967 7.06 -15.73 4.76
CA LEU A 967 7.65 -14.83 5.77
C LEU A 967 8.39 -13.61 5.20
N ASP A 968 8.42 -13.41 3.88
CA ASP A 968 9.03 -12.22 3.27
C ASP A 968 8.00 -11.46 2.44
N GLN A 969 7.37 -10.46 3.06
CA GLN A 969 6.58 -9.44 2.38
C GLN A 969 7.29 -8.08 2.40
N GLU A 970 8.62 -8.09 2.28
CA GLU A 970 9.41 -6.90 1.97
C GLU A 970 10.56 -7.28 1.02
N SER A 971 10.75 -6.49 -0.05
CA SER A 971 11.87 -6.53 -1.01
C SER A 971 11.88 -7.62 -2.11
N VAL A 972 10.87 -7.63 -2.98
CA VAL A 972 11.11 -7.91 -4.42
C VAL A 972 10.60 -6.77 -5.28
N THR A 973 11.18 -5.60 -5.09
CA THR A 973 11.13 -4.48 -6.04
C THR A 973 12.50 -4.30 -6.71
N SER A 974 13.09 -5.39 -7.19
CA SER A 974 14.28 -5.33 -8.03
C SER A 974 13.90 -5.15 -9.51
N LEU A 975 13.92 -3.90 -9.99
CA LEU A 975 13.93 -3.47 -11.41
C LEU A 975 12.87 -4.10 -12.34
N GLY A 976 11.72 -3.43 -12.46
CA GLY A 976 10.82 -3.56 -13.60
C GLY A 976 11.40 -2.86 -14.85
N CYS A 977 12.39 -3.47 -15.48
CA CYS A 977 12.73 -3.18 -16.87
C CYS A 977 12.19 -4.35 -17.71
N LEU A 978 11.56 -4.07 -18.87
CA LEU A 978 11.22 -5.10 -19.86
C LEU A 978 12.50 -5.88 -20.20
N LYS A 979 12.62 -7.10 -19.67
CA LYS A 979 13.79 -7.97 -19.90
C LYS A 979 13.51 -8.86 -21.09
N GLY A 980 14.43 -8.83 -22.06
CA GLY A 980 14.37 -9.59 -23.29
C GLY A 980 14.48 -8.70 -24.53
N THR A 981 14.78 -9.30 -25.68
CA THR A 981 14.95 -8.59 -26.94
C THR A 981 13.61 -8.33 -27.63
N VAL A 982 13.36 -7.07 -28.00
CA VAL A 982 12.13 -6.64 -28.73
C VAL A 982 11.84 -7.55 -29.92
N GLY A 983 10.67 -8.20 -29.90
CA GLY A 983 10.25 -9.23 -30.86
C GLY A 983 10.10 -10.63 -30.25
N TYR A 984 10.86 -10.93 -29.18
CA TYR A 984 10.85 -12.21 -28.45
C TYR A 984 10.27 -12.09 -27.03
N ILE A 985 10.00 -10.87 -26.56
CA ILE A 985 9.46 -10.60 -25.20
C ILE A 985 8.02 -11.11 -25.10
N PRO A 986 7.68 -11.87 -24.05
CA PRO A 986 6.30 -12.28 -23.79
C PRO A 986 5.39 -11.08 -23.47
N PRO A 987 4.15 -11.03 -23.97
CA PRO A 987 3.21 -9.96 -23.64
C PRO A 987 2.94 -9.82 -22.13
N GLU A 988 2.96 -10.94 -21.38
CA GLU A 988 2.69 -10.98 -19.94
C GLU A 988 3.73 -10.21 -19.11
N TYR A 989 4.96 -10.02 -19.60
CA TYR A 989 5.97 -9.20 -18.93
C TYR A 989 5.60 -7.71 -18.87
N GLY A 990 4.68 -7.26 -19.73
CA GLY A 990 4.07 -5.93 -19.64
C GLY A 990 2.92 -5.85 -18.62
N MET A 991 2.38 -6.98 -18.16
CA MET A 991 1.15 -7.04 -17.34
C MET A 991 1.38 -7.46 -15.89
N SER A 992 2.25 -8.44 -15.60
CA SER A 992 2.32 -9.06 -14.27
C SER A 992 3.63 -8.87 -13.50
N LYS A 993 4.67 -8.26 -14.09
CA LYS A 993 6.03 -8.07 -13.49
C LYS A 993 6.72 -9.35 -12.95
N GLU A 994 6.09 -10.52 -13.04
CA GLU A 994 6.61 -11.79 -12.54
C GLU A 994 7.32 -12.57 -13.66
N ILE A 995 8.57 -12.96 -13.41
CA ILE A 995 9.39 -13.78 -14.31
C ILE A 995 8.96 -15.24 -14.15
N SER A 996 8.74 -15.96 -15.26
CA SER A 996 8.34 -17.37 -15.24
C SER A 996 9.03 -18.19 -16.34
N THR A 997 9.11 -19.51 -16.17
CA THR A 997 9.65 -20.43 -17.19
C THR A 997 8.84 -20.36 -18.50
N LYS A 998 7.56 -19.98 -18.43
CA LYS A 998 6.68 -19.80 -19.60
C LYS A 998 7.15 -18.68 -20.54
N ALA A 999 7.89 -17.71 -20.02
CA ALA A 999 8.46 -16.64 -20.84
C ALA A 999 9.49 -17.13 -21.86
N ASP A 1000 10.41 -18.00 -21.43
CA ASP A 1000 11.41 -18.61 -22.33
C ASP A 1000 10.73 -19.51 -23.37
N VAL A 1001 9.64 -20.21 -22.99
CA VAL A 1001 8.83 -21.03 -23.91
C VAL A 1001 8.17 -20.16 -24.98
N TYR A 1002 7.68 -18.96 -24.62
CA TYR A 1002 7.17 -18.00 -25.59
C TYR A 1002 8.27 -17.56 -26.57
N SER A 1003 9.44 -17.15 -26.07
CA SER A 1003 10.57 -16.75 -26.92
C SER A 1003 11.03 -17.89 -27.84
N PHE A 1004 11.02 -19.14 -27.37
CA PHE A 1004 11.27 -20.34 -28.18
C PHE A 1004 10.23 -20.54 -29.28
N GLY A 1005 8.94 -20.31 -28.98
CA GLY A 1005 7.87 -20.33 -29.96
C GLY A 1005 8.05 -19.28 -31.08
N VAL A 1006 8.61 -18.10 -30.76
CA VAL A 1006 8.97 -17.09 -31.77
C VAL A 1006 10.14 -17.57 -32.64
N ILE A 1007 11.17 -18.18 -32.05
CA ILE A 1007 12.29 -18.79 -32.80
C ILE A 1007 11.79 -19.86 -33.78
N LEU A 1008 10.88 -20.73 -33.34
CA LEU A 1008 10.23 -21.75 -34.18
C LEU A 1008 9.52 -21.12 -35.38
N LEU A 1009 8.79 -20.04 -35.15
CA LEU A 1009 8.06 -19.34 -36.21
C LEU A 1009 9.02 -18.73 -37.24
N GLU A 1010 10.13 -18.14 -36.81
CA GLU A 1010 11.17 -17.63 -37.72
C GLU A 1010 11.91 -18.77 -38.45
N MET A 1011 12.15 -19.90 -37.80
CA MET A 1011 12.78 -21.08 -38.40
C MET A 1011 11.92 -21.70 -39.50
N ILE A 1012 10.59 -21.61 -39.41
CA ILE A 1012 9.65 -22.11 -40.40
C ILE A 1012 9.43 -21.09 -41.53
N THR A 1013 9.23 -19.82 -41.18
CA THR A 1013 8.82 -18.78 -42.15
C THR A 1013 9.99 -18.09 -42.83
N VAL A 1014 11.17 -18.09 -42.20
CA VAL A 1014 12.35 -17.28 -42.62
C VAL A 1014 12.02 -15.78 -42.67
N ILE A 1015 10.96 -15.34 -41.97
CA ILE A 1015 10.58 -13.93 -41.85
C ILE A 1015 11.10 -13.42 -40.51
N PRO A 1016 11.83 -12.29 -40.45
CA PRO A 1016 12.27 -11.70 -39.19
C PRO A 1016 11.11 -11.41 -38.24
N SER A 1017 11.27 -11.69 -36.94
CA SER A 1017 10.21 -11.46 -35.94
C SER A 1017 9.68 -10.03 -35.91
N ARG A 1018 10.41 -9.01 -36.37
CA ARG A 1018 9.87 -7.63 -36.44
C ARG A 1018 8.83 -7.43 -37.54
N ASN A 1019 8.78 -8.33 -38.52
CA ASN A 1019 7.96 -8.21 -39.73
C ASN A 1019 6.77 -9.18 -39.78
N ILE A 1020 6.57 -10.01 -38.76
CA ILE A 1020 5.44 -10.95 -38.68
C ILE A 1020 4.17 -10.18 -38.23
N PRO A 1021 3.08 -10.09 -39.02
CA PRO A 1021 1.93 -9.25 -38.70
C PRO A 1021 1.12 -9.79 -37.51
N THR A 1022 0.77 -8.92 -36.56
CA THR A 1022 -0.11 -9.10 -35.37
C THR A 1022 0.42 -9.93 -34.18
N THR A 1023 0.26 -9.40 -32.97
CA THR A 1023 0.52 -10.05 -31.66
C THR A 1023 -0.33 -11.31 -31.46
N THR A 1024 -1.51 -11.38 -32.07
CA THR A 1024 -2.47 -12.50 -31.93
C THR A 1024 -2.03 -13.78 -32.63
N VAL A 1025 -1.37 -13.70 -33.81
CA VAL A 1025 -0.85 -14.88 -34.52
C VAL A 1025 0.34 -15.46 -33.77
N ARG A 1026 1.22 -14.61 -33.24
CA ARG A 1026 2.34 -15.05 -32.39
C ARG A 1026 1.84 -15.73 -31.14
N ALA A 1027 0.97 -15.06 -30.37
CA ALA A 1027 0.43 -15.61 -29.13
C ALA A 1027 -0.32 -16.94 -29.32
N ARG A 1028 -1.09 -17.10 -30.41
CA ARG A 1028 -1.81 -18.36 -30.70
C ARG A 1028 -0.88 -19.49 -31.13
N PHE A 1029 0.15 -19.21 -31.93
CA PHE A 1029 1.13 -20.21 -32.34
C PHE A 1029 2.03 -20.63 -31.17
N THR A 1030 2.49 -19.69 -30.34
CA THR A 1030 3.29 -19.99 -29.14
C THR A 1030 2.47 -20.69 -28.06
N ALA A 1031 1.18 -20.38 -27.90
CA ALA A 1031 0.28 -21.10 -27.00
C ALA A 1031 0.09 -22.56 -27.41
N ALA A 1032 0.08 -22.87 -28.71
CA ALA A 1032 0.02 -24.24 -29.22
C ALA A 1032 1.32 -25.04 -29.04
N VAL A 1033 2.47 -24.35 -28.93
CA VAL A 1033 3.80 -24.95 -28.63
C VAL A 1033 4.00 -25.20 -27.12
N GLY A 1034 3.28 -24.48 -26.27
CA GLY A 1034 3.38 -24.57 -24.80
C GLY A 1034 2.45 -25.58 -24.11
N ILE A 1035 1.55 -26.22 -24.87
CA ILE A 1035 0.77 -27.42 -24.49
C ILE A 1035 1.61 -28.64 -24.83
#